data_AF-A0A931GUD8-F1
#
_entry.id   AF-A0A931GUD8-F1
#
_cell.length_a   1.000
_cell.length_b   1.000
_cell.length_c   1.000
_cell.angle_alpha   90.00
_cell.angle_beta   90.00
_cell.angle_gamma   90.00
#
_symmetry.space_group_name_H-M   'P 1'
#
loop_
_entity.id
_entity.type
_entity.pdbx_description
1 polymer ?
#
loop_
_entity_poly.entity_id
_entity_poly.type
_entity_poly.pdbx_seq_one_letter_code
_entity_poly.pdbx_strand_id
1 'polypeptide(L)'
;MIRLLSLVLSTAIVVSTLTMPSLTARAISSSTAPDLGAAQTYSVLAGTTVGNTGASTIGADLGTYPGTTITGFPPGIVTGNQHLGDNSAAAAHSALQTAYDSAASQPSTALIDGDIGGRSFAPGVYRAGAAITVSSNIVLDAAGDPGSYFIFQVDAAMSVAVSVRVSLRGGAQSAHVFWQVNGAVSMGASVHFVGSILGNAAITLGANASLVGNALTLNGAISLSSSSIEPQSPIELGTAGDFSALAGSSLINTGPTVLSGNVGVSPGTSLSGFPPGITSGSAHSGDSVAATAQSDLASAYIDAGARVSTAPISGDLSGRILRAGVYTSTSAIQLSTDLTLDGGGSSRGIYIFQINGSLNTSVGSRILLINGAQPSNVFWRVSGQVILGGGSYFRGTIIGSTDILVGANTNLIGRTLSRQGIVSLRTSPLSTDAPVALGLASTYSVLGGASVINSGASTLQGDIGVSPGTALTGFPPGSVGGSQHAADYDAARAQEDLYTAYTDAAGRTPTATIAGDIGGRTLVPGVYLSGAALTISTSLVLDGLNNPNAIFIFQVRAALSTAALSSISLVNGALASNVFWQVTGAASLGANSTFTGTILGLAAVSVGAHVDLLGRVLAINGAVSLDADVINTPPMGVWYLTATIRSADLSPVILDGTSTQIATHQTSEWVVTDNRGTQAGWTLSVSATPPTSPAGTVEKNTRSLAVGKLSIDPGPVAARDRPGSIAGIHANKITPSGVPQALVWSDGTHTGSYTFNPTFYLSIPPNTFRSNFSGTPGASPLTPYVSIVTYTIN
;
A
#
# COMPACT_ATOMS: atom_id res chain seq x y z
N MET A 1 -40.92 -27.67 -49.89
CA MET A 1 -42.07 -28.45 -49.41
C MET A 1 -41.60 -29.87 -49.11
N ILE A 2 -41.66 -30.31 -47.83
CA ILE A 2 -42.12 -31.64 -47.34
C ILE A 2 -41.57 -32.85 -48.15
N ARG A 3 -40.77 -33.82 -47.67
CA ARG A 3 -40.76 -34.64 -46.43
C ARG A 3 -39.51 -35.58 -46.50
N LEU A 4 -38.73 -35.71 -45.43
CA LEU A 4 -38.63 -36.86 -44.49
C LEU A 4 -37.82 -38.11 -44.93
N LEU A 5 -36.97 -38.52 -43.98
CA LEU A 5 -36.57 -39.88 -43.58
C LEU A 5 -35.27 -40.48 -44.17
N SER A 6 -34.21 -40.36 -43.38
CA SER A 6 -32.94 -41.07 -43.49
C SER A 6 -33.00 -42.42 -42.77
N LEU A 7 -32.52 -43.49 -43.41
CA LEU A 7 -32.43 -44.85 -42.86
C LEU A 7 -30.97 -45.35 -42.91
N VAL A 8 -30.39 -45.54 -41.72
CA VAL A 8 -29.52 -46.67 -41.26
C VAL A 8 -28.10 -46.89 -41.87
N LEU A 9 -27.06 -46.93 -41.02
CA LEU A 9 -26.26 -48.13 -40.61
C LEU A 9 -24.89 -47.71 -39.99
N SER A 10 -24.72 -47.78 -38.65
CA SER A 10 -23.95 -48.78 -37.88
C SER A 10 -22.42 -48.61 -37.83
N THR A 11 -21.89 -48.30 -36.65
CA THR A 11 -20.73 -49.00 -36.06
C THR A 11 -20.93 -49.08 -34.55
N ALA A 12 -21.04 -50.31 -34.06
CA ALA A 12 -21.24 -50.66 -32.66
C ALA A 12 -19.92 -50.59 -31.87
N ILE A 13 -19.95 -50.01 -30.68
CA ILE A 13 -18.99 -50.31 -29.60
C ILE A 13 -19.81 -50.84 -28.42
N VAL A 14 -19.43 -52.03 -28.00
CA VAL A 14 -20.06 -52.86 -26.96
C VAL A 14 -19.98 -52.16 -25.61
N VAL A 15 -21.15 -51.87 -25.01
CA VAL A 15 -21.27 -51.47 -23.61
C VAL A 15 -21.18 -52.72 -22.75
N SER A 16 -20.09 -52.85 -21.99
CA SER A 16 -19.99 -53.83 -20.90
C SER A 16 -20.60 -53.20 -19.65
N THR A 17 -21.76 -53.67 -19.20
CA THR A 17 -22.42 -53.21 -17.98
C THR A 17 -21.68 -53.68 -16.74
N LEU A 18 -20.79 -52.84 -16.20
CA LEU A 18 -20.37 -52.93 -14.80
C LEU A 18 -21.44 -52.24 -13.94
N THR A 19 -22.23 -53.04 -13.23
CA THR A 19 -23.15 -52.55 -12.20
C THR A 19 -22.32 -51.98 -11.05
N MET A 20 -22.20 -50.66 -10.98
CA MET A 20 -21.71 -49.99 -9.76
C MET A 20 -22.80 -50.06 -8.69
N PRO A 21 -22.46 -50.43 -7.44
CA PRO A 21 -23.41 -50.33 -6.34
C PRO A 21 -23.82 -48.86 -6.20
N SER A 22 -25.12 -48.61 -6.05
CA SER A 22 -25.65 -47.29 -5.77
C SER A 22 -25.04 -46.77 -4.46
N LEU A 23 -24.05 -45.88 -4.57
CA LEU A 23 -23.78 -44.95 -3.47
C LEU A 23 -25.02 -44.09 -3.33
N THR A 24 -25.81 -44.35 -2.31
CA THR A 24 -26.72 -43.35 -1.77
C THR A 24 -25.87 -42.12 -1.46
N ALA A 25 -25.98 -41.09 -2.29
CA ALA A 25 -25.44 -39.77 -1.99
C ALA A 25 -26.05 -39.34 -0.66
N ARG A 26 -25.28 -39.42 0.42
CA ARG A 26 -25.66 -38.84 1.69
C ARG A 26 -25.71 -37.34 1.44
N ALA A 27 -26.89 -36.74 1.52
CA ALA A 27 -27.05 -35.30 1.48
C ALA A 27 -26.12 -34.71 2.55
N ILE A 28 -25.03 -34.08 2.13
CA ILE A 28 -24.19 -33.27 3.00
C ILE A 28 -25.03 -32.02 3.23
N SER A 29 -25.54 -31.85 4.45
CA SER A 29 -26.12 -30.57 4.87
C SER A 29 -25.07 -29.49 4.63
N SER A 30 -25.28 -28.59 3.68
CA SER A 30 -24.39 -27.47 3.42
C SER A 30 -24.41 -26.56 4.64
N SER A 31 -23.31 -26.51 5.39
CA SER A 31 -23.09 -25.50 6.43
C SER A 31 -23.17 -24.11 5.78
N THR A 32 -23.94 -23.21 6.37
CA THR A 32 -24.03 -21.81 5.93
C THR A 32 -23.05 -20.95 6.75
N ALA A 33 -22.42 -19.95 6.16
CA ALA A 33 -21.55 -19.02 6.89
C ALA A 33 -22.32 -18.38 8.08
N PRO A 34 -21.72 -18.28 9.27
CA PRO A 34 -22.20 -17.34 10.28
C PRO A 34 -22.20 -15.91 9.71
N ASP A 35 -23.35 -15.25 9.72
CA ASP A 35 -23.47 -13.85 9.30
C ASP A 35 -23.02 -12.93 10.44
N LEU A 36 -21.97 -12.16 10.20
CA LEU A 36 -21.41 -11.21 11.16
C LEU A 36 -22.25 -9.92 11.28
N GLY A 37 -23.16 -9.66 10.34
CA GLY A 37 -23.96 -8.43 10.33
C GLY A 37 -23.10 -7.17 10.53
N ALA A 38 -23.51 -6.31 11.45
CA ALA A 38 -22.77 -5.08 11.79
C ALA A 38 -21.37 -5.34 12.38
N ALA A 39 -21.08 -6.53 12.92
CA ALA A 39 -19.74 -6.86 13.42
C ALA A 39 -18.72 -7.02 12.28
N GLN A 40 -19.16 -7.19 11.03
CA GLN A 40 -18.27 -7.36 9.88
C GLN A 40 -17.36 -6.15 9.64
N THR A 41 -17.76 -4.94 10.03
CA THR A 41 -16.96 -3.72 9.84
C THR A 41 -15.85 -3.57 10.89
N TYR A 42 -15.85 -4.39 11.93
CA TYR A 42 -14.90 -4.32 13.03
C TYR A 42 -13.77 -5.34 12.86
N SER A 43 -12.52 -4.89 12.84
CA SER A 43 -11.38 -5.80 13.01
C SER A 43 -11.26 -6.25 14.46
N VAL A 44 -11.65 -5.40 15.41
CA VAL A 44 -11.60 -5.68 16.84
C VAL A 44 -12.86 -5.18 17.52
N LEU A 45 -13.55 -6.06 18.25
CA LEU A 45 -14.68 -5.71 19.09
C LEU A 45 -14.60 -6.49 20.41
N ALA A 46 -14.48 -5.80 21.54
CA ALA A 46 -14.39 -6.43 22.86
C ALA A 46 -15.62 -6.17 23.74
N GLY A 47 -15.97 -7.14 24.58
CA GLY A 47 -17.03 -7.01 25.58
C GLY A 47 -16.70 -5.98 26.66
N THR A 48 -15.44 -5.93 27.08
CA THR A 48 -15.00 -5.10 28.22
C THR A 48 -13.98 -4.03 27.83
N THR A 49 -12.75 -4.42 27.48
CA THR A 49 -11.65 -3.49 27.24
C THR A 49 -10.79 -3.94 26.07
N VAL A 50 -10.16 -2.98 25.39
CA VAL A 50 -9.03 -3.24 24.49
C VAL A 50 -7.77 -2.60 25.07
N GLY A 51 -6.74 -3.40 25.27
CA GLY A 51 -5.42 -2.95 25.71
C GLY A 51 -4.36 -3.25 24.64
N ASN A 52 -3.54 -2.26 24.33
CA ASN A 52 -2.42 -2.42 23.42
C ASN A 52 -1.09 -1.98 24.04
N THR A 53 -0.02 -2.72 23.71
CA THR A 53 1.37 -2.34 23.97
C THR A 53 2.17 -2.39 22.67
N GLY A 54 2.88 -1.32 22.32
CA GLY A 54 3.68 -1.26 21.09
C GLY A 54 2.86 -0.94 19.83
N ALA A 55 3.50 -0.98 18.66
CA ALA A 55 2.96 -0.49 17.40
C ALA A 55 2.02 -1.51 16.71
N SER A 56 0.85 -1.76 17.31
CA SER A 56 -0.18 -2.60 16.68
C SER A 56 -0.90 -1.87 15.55
N THR A 57 -1.34 -2.59 14.51
CA THR A 57 -2.17 -2.04 13.42
C THR A 57 -3.53 -2.72 13.36
N ILE A 58 -4.60 -1.94 13.36
CA ILE A 58 -5.98 -2.42 13.21
C ILE A 58 -6.52 -1.91 11.87
N GLY A 59 -6.88 -2.83 10.98
CA GLY A 59 -7.21 -2.58 9.58
C GLY A 59 -8.63 -2.09 9.29
N ALA A 60 -9.51 -2.07 10.29
CA ALA A 60 -10.88 -1.55 10.19
C ALA A 60 -11.32 -0.94 11.53
N ASP A 61 -12.62 -0.93 11.82
CA ASP A 61 -13.14 -0.35 13.06
C ASP A 61 -12.64 -1.14 14.30
N LEU A 62 -12.42 -0.38 15.37
CA LEU A 62 -12.04 -0.86 16.70
C LEU A 62 -13.13 -0.45 17.69
N GLY A 63 -13.64 -1.37 18.51
CA GLY A 63 -14.65 -0.99 19.48
C GLY A 63 -14.74 -1.83 20.74
N THR A 64 -15.52 -1.31 21.69
CA THR A 64 -15.92 -1.99 22.92
C THR A 64 -17.40 -1.80 23.18
N TYR A 65 -18.09 -2.86 23.63
CA TYR A 65 -19.46 -2.77 24.14
C TYR A 65 -19.80 -3.99 25.02
N PRO A 66 -20.48 -3.83 26.18
CA PRO A 66 -20.88 -2.56 26.79
C PRO A 66 -19.71 -1.79 27.42
N GLY A 67 -18.50 -2.35 27.40
CA GLY A 67 -17.30 -1.66 27.84
C GLY A 67 -17.01 -0.37 27.08
N THR A 68 -16.23 0.51 27.69
CA THR A 68 -15.97 1.88 27.21
C THR A 68 -14.49 2.25 27.22
N THR A 69 -13.58 1.27 27.27
CA THR A 69 -12.15 1.51 27.46
C THR A 69 -11.30 0.90 26.35
N ILE A 70 -10.57 1.75 25.63
CA ILE A 70 -9.50 1.40 24.69
C ILE A 70 -8.23 2.12 25.16
N THR A 71 -7.11 1.42 25.23
CA THR A 71 -5.80 1.98 25.65
C THR A 71 -4.68 1.53 24.72
N GLY A 72 -3.63 2.35 24.59
CA GLY A 72 -2.46 2.05 23.75
C GLY A 72 -2.60 2.39 22.27
N PHE A 73 -3.56 3.24 21.90
CA PHE A 73 -3.73 3.80 20.55
C PHE A 73 -3.73 5.34 20.65
N PRO A 74 -2.58 6.02 20.64
CA PRO A 74 -1.22 5.57 20.25
C PRO A 74 -0.44 4.76 21.32
N PRO A 75 0.66 4.05 20.95
CA PRO A 75 1.31 4.01 19.63
C PRO A 75 0.67 3.07 18.61
N GLY A 76 -0.33 2.28 19.01
CA GLY A 76 -1.13 1.51 18.07
C GLY A 76 -1.86 2.43 17.08
N ILE A 77 -2.09 1.95 15.87
CA ILE A 77 -2.76 2.66 14.79
C ILE A 77 -4.08 1.92 14.45
N VAL A 78 -5.15 2.69 14.29
CA VAL A 78 -6.44 2.21 13.77
C VAL A 78 -6.72 2.91 12.45
N THR A 79 -6.95 2.16 11.39
CA THR A 79 -7.25 2.73 10.07
C THR A 79 -8.74 3.10 9.91
N GLY A 80 -9.62 2.42 10.65
CA GLY A 80 -11.05 2.71 10.78
C GLY A 80 -11.39 3.61 11.97
N ASN A 81 -12.66 3.62 12.39
CA ASN A 81 -13.14 4.42 13.50
C ASN A 81 -12.98 3.68 14.84
N GLN A 82 -12.87 4.46 15.93
CA GLN A 82 -12.95 3.92 17.28
C GLN A 82 -14.34 4.15 17.89
N HIS A 83 -14.98 3.07 18.35
CA HIS A 83 -16.34 3.06 18.90
C HIS A 83 -16.34 2.56 20.35
N LEU A 84 -16.48 3.47 21.32
CA LEU A 84 -16.40 3.15 22.75
C LEU A 84 -17.78 3.24 23.39
N GLY A 85 -18.47 2.10 23.51
CA GLY A 85 -19.79 2.00 24.14
C GLY A 85 -20.91 2.72 23.39
N ASP A 86 -20.72 3.07 22.12
CA ASP A 86 -21.72 3.77 21.31
C ASP A 86 -22.72 2.81 20.64
N ASN A 87 -23.69 3.38 19.90
CA ASN A 87 -24.72 2.61 19.21
C ASN A 87 -24.16 1.73 18.07
N SER A 88 -23.05 2.12 17.44
CA SER A 88 -22.39 1.32 16.40
C SER A 88 -21.81 0.06 17.03
N ALA A 89 -21.06 0.21 18.13
CA ALA A 89 -20.49 -0.91 18.87
C ALA A 89 -21.58 -1.80 19.49
N ALA A 90 -22.69 -1.22 19.96
CA ALA A 90 -23.85 -1.97 20.46
C ALA A 90 -24.50 -2.85 19.37
N ALA A 91 -24.72 -2.29 18.18
CA ALA A 91 -25.28 -3.03 17.05
C ALA A 91 -24.33 -4.15 16.59
N ALA A 92 -23.04 -3.87 16.53
CA ALA A 92 -22.01 -4.85 16.21
C ALA A 92 -21.93 -5.97 17.27
N HIS A 93 -22.05 -5.65 18.55
CA HIS A 93 -22.02 -6.65 19.63
C HIS A 93 -23.24 -7.59 19.59
N SER A 94 -24.42 -7.05 19.32
CA SER A 94 -25.64 -7.85 19.11
C SER A 94 -25.52 -8.76 17.86
N ALA A 95 -24.93 -8.25 16.78
CA ALA A 95 -24.66 -9.04 15.58
C ALA A 95 -23.63 -10.16 15.86
N LEU A 96 -22.59 -9.88 16.65
CA LEU A 96 -21.63 -10.87 17.11
C LEU A 96 -22.31 -11.98 17.94
N GLN A 97 -23.24 -11.64 18.83
CA GLN A 97 -24.00 -12.64 19.60
C GLN A 97 -24.76 -13.58 18.67
N THR A 98 -25.45 -13.01 17.66
CA THR A 98 -26.18 -13.79 16.66
C THR A 98 -25.24 -14.71 15.87
N ALA A 99 -24.08 -14.20 15.44
CA ALA A 99 -23.08 -14.99 14.73
C ALA A 99 -22.48 -16.10 15.60
N TYR A 100 -22.20 -15.81 16.87
CA TYR A 100 -21.68 -16.78 17.84
C TYR A 100 -22.67 -17.93 18.05
N ASP A 101 -23.94 -17.62 18.29
CA ASP A 101 -25.01 -18.62 18.47
C ASP A 101 -25.27 -19.43 17.20
N SER A 102 -25.22 -18.77 16.03
CA SER A 102 -25.31 -19.43 14.73
C SER A 102 -24.16 -20.42 14.52
N ALA A 103 -22.91 -20.02 14.79
CA ALA A 103 -21.75 -20.89 14.67
C ALA A 103 -21.79 -22.06 15.65
N ALA A 104 -22.17 -21.81 16.92
CA ALA A 104 -22.25 -22.83 17.97
C ALA A 104 -23.36 -23.88 17.72
N SER A 105 -24.45 -23.49 17.07
CA SER A 105 -25.59 -24.37 16.79
C SER A 105 -25.43 -25.24 15.54
N GLN A 106 -24.39 -25.02 14.73
CA GLN A 106 -24.19 -25.82 13.52
C GLN A 106 -23.90 -27.29 13.85
N PRO A 107 -24.48 -28.24 13.10
CA PRO A 107 -24.17 -29.65 13.30
C PRO A 107 -22.71 -29.95 12.91
N SER A 108 -21.94 -30.50 13.86
CA SER A 108 -20.54 -30.85 13.63
C SER A 108 -20.40 -31.97 12.59
N THR A 109 -19.50 -31.80 11.62
CA THR A 109 -19.11 -32.84 10.65
C THR A 109 -18.01 -33.74 11.18
N ALA A 110 -17.18 -33.25 12.12
CA ALA A 110 -16.12 -34.02 12.75
C ALA A 110 -15.81 -33.53 14.17
N LEU A 111 -15.25 -34.43 15.00
CA LEU A 111 -14.72 -34.08 16.32
C LEU A 111 -13.21 -33.82 16.23
N ILE A 112 -12.74 -32.88 17.05
CA ILE A 112 -11.32 -32.57 17.26
C ILE A 112 -11.06 -32.46 18.76
N ASP A 113 -9.85 -32.79 19.19
CA ASP A 113 -9.44 -32.76 20.59
C ASP A 113 -7.93 -32.52 20.73
N GLY A 114 -7.50 -32.09 21.92
CA GLY A 114 -6.10 -31.94 22.28
C GLY A 114 -5.33 -30.97 21.38
N ASP A 115 -4.17 -31.41 20.89
CA ASP A 115 -3.34 -30.64 19.97
C ASP A 115 -3.72 -30.91 18.51
N ILE A 116 -4.10 -29.85 17.79
CA ILE A 116 -4.47 -29.93 16.37
C ILE A 116 -3.34 -29.49 15.44
N GLY A 117 -2.16 -29.15 15.97
CA GLY A 117 -1.00 -28.77 15.18
C GLY A 117 -0.59 -29.82 14.14
N GLY A 118 -0.11 -29.36 12.98
CA GLY A 118 0.37 -30.22 11.89
C GLY A 118 -0.74 -30.80 11.01
N ARG A 119 -2.00 -30.55 11.33
CA ARG A 119 -3.15 -31.10 10.59
C ARG A 119 -3.51 -30.26 9.37
N SER A 120 -4.05 -30.93 8.35
CA SER A 120 -4.75 -30.30 7.23
C SER A 120 -6.25 -30.58 7.39
N PHE A 121 -7.06 -29.55 7.26
CA PHE A 121 -8.51 -29.60 7.36
C PHE A 121 -9.13 -29.40 5.99
N ALA A 122 -10.11 -30.23 5.67
CA ALA A 122 -11.02 -30.01 4.54
C ALA A 122 -12.19 -29.11 5.00
N PRO A 123 -13.04 -28.60 4.10
CA PRO A 123 -14.21 -27.82 4.48
C PRO A 123 -15.13 -28.59 5.44
N GLY A 124 -15.67 -27.93 6.46
CA GLY A 124 -16.54 -28.56 7.44
C GLY A 124 -16.68 -27.82 8.78
N VAL A 125 -17.43 -28.45 9.68
CA VAL A 125 -17.71 -27.99 11.05
C VAL A 125 -17.04 -28.94 12.04
N TYR A 126 -16.02 -28.45 12.76
CA TYR A 126 -15.19 -29.22 13.67
C TYR A 126 -15.51 -28.86 15.11
N ARG A 127 -15.84 -29.84 15.96
CA ARG A 127 -16.21 -29.60 17.35
C ARG A 127 -15.20 -30.17 18.34
N ALA A 128 -14.77 -29.33 19.28
CA ALA A 128 -13.97 -29.70 20.44
C ALA A 128 -14.78 -29.49 21.72
N GLY A 129 -15.04 -30.59 22.44
CA GLY A 129 -15.71 -30.53 23.75
C GLY A 129 -14.82 -30.08 24.91
N ALA A 130 -13.52 -29.91 24.65
CA ALA A 130 -12.50 -29.56 25.63
C ALA A 130 -11.51 -28.55 25.02
N ALA A 131 -10.56 -28.08 25.82
CA ALA A 131 -9.57 -27.11 25.37
C ALA A 131 -8.69 -27.71 24.26
N ILE A 132 -8.36 -26.89 23.27
CA ILE A 132 -7.45 -27.28 22.18
C ILE A 132 -6.17 -26.46 22.20
N THR A 133 -5.10 -27.06 21.70
CA THR A 133 -3.83 -26.39 21.44
C THR A 133 -3.52 -26.47 19.95
N VAL A 134 -2.87 -25.45 19.40
CA VAL A 134 -2.27 -25.47 18.07
C VAL A 134 -0.77 -25.33 18.26
N SER A 135 -0.05 -26.45 18.36
CA SER A 135 1.40 -26.46 18.67
C SER A 135 2.29 -26.17 17.46
N SER A 136 1.77 -26.39 16.25
CA SER A 136 2.48 -26.29 14.99
C SER A 136 1.51 -25.90 13.86
N ASN A 137 2.05 -25.57 12.69
CA ASN A 137 1.27 -25.05 11.56
C ASN A 137 0.10 -25.95 11.17
N ILE A 138 -1.01 -25.35 10.77
CA ILE A 138 -2.17 -26.06 10.22
C ILE A 138 -2.51 -25.54 8.82
N VAL A 139 -3.17 -26.36 8.02
CA VAL A 139 -3.61 -26.00 6.66
C VAL A 139 -5.12 -26.13 6.56
N LEU A 140 -5.79 -25.12 5.99
CA LEU A 140 -7.20 -25.15 5.62
C LEU A 140 -7.27 -25.24 4.10
N ASP A 141 -7.62 -26.41 3.57
CA ASP A 141 -7.59 -26.72 2.14
C ASP A 141 -9.01 -26.82 1.61
N ALA A 142 -9.42 -25.85 0.78
CA ALA A 142 -10.75 -25.84 0.19
C ALA A 142 -10.88 -26.72 -1.07
N ALA A 143 -9.83 -27.47 -1.43
CA ALA A 143 -9.86 -28.45 -2.51
C ALA A 143 -10.35 -27.90 -3.88
N GLY A 144 -10.14 -26.60 -4.12
CA GLY A 144 -10.52 -25.90 -5.35
C GLY A 144 -11.84 -25.12 -5.28
N ASP A 145 -12.58 -25.19 -4.17
CA ASP A 145 -13.86 -24.48 -4.01
C ASP A 145 -13.76 -23.27 -3.08
N PRO A 146 -13.69 -22.02 -3.60
CA PRO A 146 -13.57 -20.83 -2.76
C PRO A 146 -14.84 -20.51 -1.96
N GLY A 147 -15.98 -21.13 -2.28
CA GLY A 147 -17.22 -20.99 -1.51
C GLY A 147 -17.26 -21.84 -0.24
N SER A 148 -16.24 -22.65 0.01
CA SER A 148 -16.19 -23.59 1.14
C SER A 148 -15.88 -22.93 2.49
N TYR A 149 -16.50 -23.45 3.55
CA TYR A 149 -16.39 -22.94 4.92
C TYR A 149 -15.62 -23.87 5.86
N PHE A 150 -14.93 -23.27 6.83
CA PHE A 150 -14.26 -23.95 7.94
C PHE A 150 -14.77 -23.34 9.25
N ILE A 151 -15.48 -24.13 10.05
CA ILE A 151 -16.04 -23.66 11.33
C ILE A 151 -15.48 -24.54 12.43
N PHE A 152 -14.77 -23.92 13.38
CA PHE A 152 -14.24 -24.58 14.56
C PHE A 152 -15.08 -24.15 15.78
N GLN A 153 -15.76 -25.11 16.39
CA GLN A 153 -16.53 -24.95 17.62
C GLN A 153 -15.70 -25.47 18.79
N VAL A 154 -15.34 -24.61 19.74
CA VAL A 154 -14.51 -24.96 20.89
C VAL A 154 -15.27 -24.61 22.17
N ASP A 155 -15.74 -25.63 22.89
CA ASP A 155 -16.54 -25.47 24.11
C ASP A 155 -15.73 -24.94 25.31
N ALA A 156 -14.40 -24.85 25.17
CA ALA A 156 -13.45 -24.42 26.19
C ALA A 156 -12.40 -23.43 25.62
N ALA A 157 -11.21 -23.35 26.22
CA ALA A 157 -10.14 -22.44 25.80
C ALA A 157 -9.38 -22.93 24.56
N MET A 158 -8.77 -22.00 23.82
CA MET A 158 -7.88 -22.28 22.69
C MET A 158 -6.52 -21.60 22.91
N SER A 159 -5.43 -22.36 22.78
CA SER A 159 -4.07 -21.82 22.81
C SER A 159 -3.35 -22.07 21.48
N VAL A 160 -2.60 -21.08 21.01
CA VAL A 160 -1.79 -21.15 19.78
C VAL A 160 -0.34 -20.87 20.15
N ALA A 161 0.57 -21.81 19.87
CA ALA A 161 1.98 -21.67 20.19
C ALA A 161 2.65 -20.54 19.38
N VAL A 162 3.83 -20.10 19.82
CA VAL A 162 4.61 -19.06 19.11
C VAL A 162 4.94 -19.47 17.68
N SER A 163 4.98 -18.51 16.77
CA SER A 163 5.37 -18.70 15.36
C SER A 163 4.52 -19.68 14.54
N VAL A 164 3.36 -20.11 15.06
CA VAL A 164 2.41 -20.96 14.34
C VAL A 164 1.76 -20.20 13.20
N ARG A 165 1.63 -20.85 12.05
CA ARG A 165 0.90 -20.35 10.88
C ARG A 165 -0.33 -21.21 10.59
N VAL A 166 -1.48 -20.55 10.47
CA VAL A 166 -2.68 -21.07 9.80
C VAL A 166 -2.58 -20.68 8.32
N SER A 167 -2.46 -21.67 7.43
CA SER A 167 -2.33 -21.46 5.99
C SER A 167 -3.63 -21.81 5.26
N LEU A 168 -4.01 -20.99 4.28
CA LEU A 168 -5.11 -21.27 3.36
C LEU A 168 -4.56 -21.95 2.10
N ARG A 169 -5.29 -22.94 1.56
CA ARG A 169 -4.94 -23.65 0.34
C ARG A 169 -6.19 -23.96 -0.48
N GLY A 170 -6.01 -24.19 -1.78
CA GLY A 170 -7.07 -24.72 -2.64
C GLY A 170 -8.24 -23.75 -2.81
N GLY A 171 -7.99 -22.44 -2.77
CA GLY A 171 -9.03 -21.41 -2.85
C GLY A 171 -9.70 -21.06 -1.53
N ALA A 172 -9.27 -21.63 -0.39
CA ALA A 172 -9.82 -21.26 0.92
C ALA A 172 -9.67 -19.75 1.17
N GLN A 173 -10.71 -19.14 1.76
CA GLN A 173 -10.77 -17.70 2.03
C GLN A 173 -10.88 -17.43 3.52
N SER A 174 -10.16 -16.41 4.02
CA SER A 174 -10.20 -16.03 5.44
C SER A 174 -11.61 -15.66 5.92
N ALA A 175 -12.39 -15.03 5.05
CA ALA A 175 -13.79 -14.66 5.33
C ALA A 175 -14.72 -15.87 5.53
N HIS A 176 -14.27 -17.08 5.17
CA HIS A 176 -15.02 -18.32 5.31
C HIS A 176 -14.47 -19.22 6.43
N VAL A 177 -13.55 -18.70 7.27
CA VAL A 177 -12.99 -19.41 8.42
C VAL A 177 -13.51 -18.78 9.70
N PHE A 178 -14.15 -19.57 10.56
CA PHE A 178 -14.76 -19.12 11.80
C PHE A 178 -14.27 -19.95 12.98
N TRP A 179 -13.91 -19.28 14.07
CA TRP A 179 -13.49 -19.90 15.32
C TRP A 179 -14.44 -19.46 16.43
N GLN A 180 -15.47 -20.26 16.69
CA GLN A 180 -16.34 -20.06 17.84
C GLN A 180 -15.67 -20.67 19.08
N VAL A 181 -15.34 -19.83 20.06
CA VAL A 181 -14.58 -20.25 21.25
C VAL A 181 -15.27 -19.75 22.52
N ASN A 182 -15.72 -20.68 23.36
CA ASN A 182 -16.40 -20.36 24.60
C ASN A 182 -15.43 -19.94 25.73
N GLY A 183 -14.20 -20.46 25.71
CA GLY A 183 -13.14 -20.07 26.64
C GLY A 183 -12.26 -18.93 26.11
N ALA A 184 -11.17 -18.66 26.84
CA ALA A 184 -10.19 -17.67 26.41
C ALA A 184 -9.39 -18.16 25.19
N VAL A 185 -9.01 -17.22 24.31
CA VAL A 185 -8.11 -17.45 23.18
C VAL A 185 -6.77 -16.80 23.47
N SER A 186 -5.69 -17.56 23.43
CA SER A 186 -4.34 -17.05 23.64
C SER A 186 -3.43 -17.42 22.48
N MET A 187 -2.80 -16.43 21.84
CA MET A 187 -1.83 -16.64 20.78
C MET A 187 -0.44 -16.20 21.21
N GLY A 188 0.56 -17.04 20.96
CA GLY A 188 1.96 -16.71 21.16
C GLY A 188 2.47 -15.61 20.23
N ALA A 189 3.69 -15.16 20.47
CA ALA A 189 4.39 -14.21 19.61
C ALA A 189 4.55 -14.73 18.17
N SER A 190 4.50 -13.83 17.20
CA SER A 190 4.72 -14.10 15.77
C SER A 190 3.80 -15.16 15.16
N VAL A 191 2.63 -15.42 15.77
CA VAL A 191 1.59 -16.25 15.16
C VAL A 191 1.04 -15.58 13.90
N HIS A 192 0.75 -16.36 12.86
CA HIS A 192 -0.05 -15.94 11.72
C HIS A 192 -1.37 -16.70 11.71
N PHE A 193 -2.43 -16.06 12.20
CA PHE A 193 -3.76 -16.65 12.35
C PHE A 193 -4.73 -16.17 11.27
N VAL A 194 -5.74 -16.97 10.96
CA VAL A 194 -6.70 -16.70 9.89
C VAL A 194 -8.12 -17.03 10.33
N GLY A 195 -9.05 -16.14 10.03
CA GLY A 195 -10.49 -16.32 10.27
C GLY A 195 -11.06 -15.33 11.29
N SER A 196 -12.38 -15.32 11.41
CA SER A 196 -13.09 -14.55 12.42
C SER A 196 -13.16 -15.36 13.71
N ILE A 197 -12.56 -14.83 14.78
CA ILE A 197 -12.66 -15.37 16.12
C ILE A 197 -13.94 -14.81 16.73
N LEU A 198 -14.88 -15.70 17.04
CA LEU A 198 -16.13 -15.43 17.75
C LEU A 198 -15.96 -15.93 19.18
N GLY A 199 -15.29 -15.12 20.00
CA GLY A 199 -14.98 -15.44 21.39
C GLY A 199 -16.13 -15.12 22.34
N ASN A 200 -16.28 -15.92 23.38
CA ASN A 200 -17.10 -15.55 24.54
C ASN A 200 -16.26 -14.89 25.64
N ALA A 201 -14.99 -15.29 25.79
CA ALA A 201 -14.07 -14.78 26.80
C ALA A 201 -12.87 -14.03 26.18
N ALA A 202 -11.86 -13.72 26.99
CA ALA A 202 -10.73 -12.87 26.58
C ALA A 202 -9.96 -13.42 25.36
N ILE A 203 -9.46 -12.51 24.52
CA ILE A 203 -8.59 -12.82 23.37
C ILE A 203 -7.25 -12.11 23.58
N THR A 204 -6.14 -12.82 23.46
CA THR A 204 -4.79 -12.26 23.56
C THR A 204 -3.97 -12.58 22.32
N LEU A 205 -3.44 -11.56 21.67
CA LEU A 205 -2.48 -11.68 20.58
C LEU A 205 -1.09 -11.29 21.12
N GLY A 206 -0.15 -12.23 21.08
CA GLY A 206 1.23 -12.01 21.49
C GLY A 206 2.01 -11.05 20.57
N ALA A 207 3.23 -10.73 20.99
CA ALA A 207 4.13 -9.81 20.29
C ALA A 207 4.26 -10.16 18.79
N ASN A 208 4.01 -9.20 17.89
CA ASN A 208 4.11 -9.39 16.43
C ASN A 208 3.19 -10.49 15.85
N ALA A 209 2.16 -10.93 16.58
CA ALA A 209 1.15 -11.82 16.02
C ALA A 209 0.32 -11.07 14.97
N SER A 210 -0.05 -11.76 13.89
CA SER A 210 -0.92 -11.26 12.85
C SER A 210 -2.18 -12.10 12.72
N LEU A 211 -3.33 -11.45 12.64
CA LEU A 211 -4.63 -12.06 12.37
C LEU A 211 -5.18 -11.49 11.06
N VAL A 212 -5.54 -12.37 10.14
CA VAL A 212 -6.37 -12.02 8.98
C VAL A 212 -7.80 -12.44 9.25
N GLY A 213 -8.66 -11.47 9.52
CA GLY A 213 -10.04 -11.69 9.95
C GLY A 213 -10.42 -10.71 11.06
N ASN A 214 -11.14 -11.21 12.07
CA ASN A 214 -11.70 -10.38 13.14
C ASN A 214 -11.37 -11.00 14.51
N ALA A 215 -10.98 -10.17 15.47
CA ALA A 215 -10.91 -10.56 16.88
C ALA A 215 -12.15 -9.99 17.59
N LEU A 216 -13.18 -10.82 17.77
CA LEU A 216 -14.46 -10.40 18.32
C LEU A 216 -14.75 -11.20 19.60
N THR A 217 -15.06 -10.53 20.70
CA THR A 217 -15.45 -11.22 21.95
C THR A 217 -16.66 -10.59 22.62
N LEU A 218 -17.60 -11.44 23.06
CA LEU A 218 -18.84 -11.03 23.71
C LEU A 218 -18.62 -10.47 25.12
N ASN A 219 -17.85 -11.17 25.95
CA ASN A 219 -17.69 -10.82 27.37
C ASN A 219 -16.23 -10.61 27.79
N GLY A 220 -15.28 -10.77 26.86
CA GLY A 220 -13.85 -10.69 27.14
C GLY A 220 -13.22 -9.31 26.90
N ALA A 221 -12.00 -9.18 27.42
CA ALA A 221 -11.05 -8.16 26.99
C ALA A 221 -10.24 -8.65 25.78
N ILE A 222 -9.73 -7.72 24.97
CA ILE A 222 -8.76 -8.01 23.91
C ILE A 222 -7.43 -7.34 24.26
N SER A 223 -6.35 -8.13 24.29
CA SER A 223 -4.99 -7.66 24.58
C SER A 223 -4.08 -7.87 23.37
N LEU A 224 -3.37 -6.81 22.98
CA LEU A 224 -2.51 -6.76 21.78
C LEU A 224 -1.08 -6.34 22.15
N SER A 225 -0.10 -6.87 21.42
CA SER A 225 1.29 -6.48 21.56
C SER A 225 1.97 -6.39 20.19
N SER A 226 2.20 -5.18 19.69
CA SER A 226 2.70 -4.91 18.32
C SER A 226 2.09 -5.84 17.27
N SER A 227 0.79 -6.12 17.39
CA SER A 227 0.06 -7.11 16.61
C SER A 227 -0.62 -6.46 15.42
N SER A 228 -0.86 -7.19 14.33
CA SER A 228 -1.61 -6.69 13.19
C SER A 228 -2.91 -7.45 13.00
N ILE A 229 -4.05 -6.76 12.91
CA ILE A 229 -5.34 -7.38 12.62
C ILE A 229 -5.91 -6.71 11.37
N GLU A 230 -5.98 -7.45 10.27
CA GLU A 230 -6.42 -6.95 8.98
C GLU A 230 -7.67 -7.71 8.51
N PRO A 231 -8.71 -7.03 7.98
CA PRO A 231 -9.97 -7.67 7.62
C PRO A 231 -9.87 -8.56 6.37
N GLN A 232 -8.83 -8.38 5.56
CA GLN A 232 -8.64 -9.07 4.29
C GLN A 232 -7.21 -9.58 4.16
N SER A 233 -7.07 -10.78 3.57
CA SER A 233 -5.76 -11.27 3.11
C SER A 233 -5.43 -10.65 1.74
N PRO A 234 -4.14 -10.55 1.38
CA PRO A 234 -3.74 -10.48 -0.02
C PRO A 234 -4.36 -11.61 -0.86
N ILE A 235 -4.45 -11.41 -2.17
CA ILE A 235 -4.82 -12.47 -3.12
C ILE A 235 -3.62 -13.39 -3.31
N GLU A 236 -3.81 -14.69 -3.09
CA GLU A 236 -2.79 -15.70 -3.31
C GLU A 236 -2.61 -15.97 -4.82
N LEU A 237 -1.46 -15.58 -5.36
CA LEU A 237 -1.17 -15.74 -6.79
C LEU A 237 -0.61 -17.13 -7.15
N GLY A 238 -0.22 -17.93 -6.16
CA GLY A 238 0.50 -19.19 -6.40
C GLY A 238 1.74 -18.98 -7.27
N THR A 239 1.99 -19.90 -8.20
CA THR A 239 3.10 -19.82 -9.16
C THR A 239 2.94 -18.67 -10.17
N ALA A 240 1.73 -18.10 -10.34
CA ALA A 240 1.56 -16.88 -11.13
C ALA A 240 2.28 -15.67 -10.50
N GLY A 241 2.55 -15.72 -9.19
CA GLY A 241 3.32 -14.70 -8.47
C GLY A 241 4.78 -14.57 -8.93
N ASP A 242 5.34 -15.61 -9.56
CA ASP A 242 6.73 -15.61 -10.06
C ASP A 242 6.87 -14.87 -11.39
N PHE A 243 5.74 -14.56 -12.06
CA PHE A 243 5.71 -13.89 -13.34
C PHE A 243 5.54 -12.37 -13.20
N SER A 244 6.39 -11.60 -13.86
CA SER A 244 6.17 -10.16 -14.09
C SER A 244 5.11 -9.93 -15.15
N ALA A 245 5.09 -10.79 -16.18
CA ALA A 245 4.12 -10.76 -17.27
C ALA A 245 3.72 -12.19 -17.66
N LEU A 246 2.43 -12.48 -17.64
CA LEU A 246 1.87 -13.78 -18.02
C LEU A 246 0.67 -13.55 -18.94
N ALA A 247 0.67 -14.18 -20.12
CA ALA A 247 -0.37 -14.01 -21.12
C ALA A 247 -1.11 -15.32 -21.44
N GLY A 248 -2.39 -15.21 -21.78
CA GLY A 248 -3.20 -16.35 -22.24
C GLY A 248 -2.92 -16.71 -23.70
N SER A 249 -2.79 -15.68 -24.55
CA SER A 249 -2.68 -15.86 -26.01
C SER A 249 -1.29 -15.50 -26.55
N SER A 250 -0.76 -14.32 -26.24
CA SER A 250 0.55 -13.86 -26.72
C SER A 250 1.15 -12.82 -25.77
N LEU A 251 2.46 -12.88 -25.59
CA LEU A 251 3.25 -11.85 -24.92
C LEU A 251 4.11 -11.13 -25.97
N ILE A 252 3.88 -9.83 -26.16
CA ILE A 252 4.56 -9.03 -27.18
C ILE A 252 5.27 -7.87 -26.48
N ASN A 253 6.58 -7.79 -26.63
CA ASN A 253 7.34 -6.61 -26.24
C ASN A 253 7.83 -5.80 -27.46
N THR A 254 7.72 -4.48 -27.40
CA THR A 254 8.29 -3.55 -28.38
C THR A 254 9.17 -2.52 -27.68
N GLY A 255 10.45 -2.45 -28.05
CA GLY A 255 11.43 -1.54 -27.44
C GLY A 255 12.05 -2.09 -26.15
N PRO A 256 12.97 -1.33 -25.53
CA PRO A 256 13.68 -1.77 -24.34
C PRO A 256 12.74 -1.75 -23.13
N THR A 257 12.39 -2.93 -22.64
CA THR A 257 11.55 -3.17 -21.46
C THR A 257 12.36 -4.01 -20.49
N VAL A 258 12.26 -3.73 -19.20
CA VAL A 258 12.98 -4.49 -18.17
C VAL A 258 11.95 -5.03 -17.17
N LEU A 259 11.98 -6.34 -16.95
CA LEU A 259 11.05 -7.06 -16.07
C LEU A 259 11.81 -7.75 -14.94
N SER A 260 11.25 -7.69 -13.73
CA SER A 260 11.82 -8.30 -12.53
C SER A 260 11.05 -9.59 -12.16
N GLY A 261 11.30 -10.68 -12.89
CA GLY A 261 10.59 -11.97 -12.73
C GLY A 261 10.24 -12.64 -14.07
N ASN A 262 9.69 -13.84 -14.02
CA ASN A 262 9.44 -14.66 -15.21
C ASN A 262 8.52 -13.97 -16.22
N VAL A 263 8.68 -14.33 -17.49
CA VAL A 263 7.75 -13.96 -18.57
C VAL A 263 7.16 -15.22 -19.17
N GLY A 264 5.86 -15.22 -19.45
CA GLY A 264 5.23 -16.43 -19.94
C GLY A 264 4.00 -16.25 -20.78
N VAL A 265 3.71 -17.29 -21.55
CA VAL A 265 2.47 -17.45 -22.31
C VAL A 265 1.98 -18.89 -22.23
N SER A 266 0.70 -19.09 -21.93
CA SER A 266 0.02 -20.39 -21.98
C SER A 266 -1.50 -20.15 -21.98
N PRO A 267 -2.33 -20.93 -22.71
CA PRO A 267 -1.96 -22.03 -23.62
C PRO A 267 -1.33 -21.55 -24.94
N GLY A 268 -1.29 -20.24 -25.20
CA GLY A 268 -0.55 -19.69 -26.33
C GLY A 268 0.95 -20.00 -26.25
N THR A 269 1.65 -19.85 -27.37
CA THR A 269 3.10 -20.11 -27.49
C THR A 269 3.88 -18.90 -28.00
N SER A 270 3.19 -17.81 -28.37
CA SER A 270 3.82 -16.62 -28.93
C SER A 270 4.37 -15.72 -27.82
N LEU A 271 5.70 -15.70 -27.70
CA LEU A 271 6.46 -14.81 -26.82
C LEU A 271 7.52 -14.11 -27.68
N SER A 272 7.45 -12.79 -27.79
CA SER A 272 8.29 -12.03 -28.71
C SER A 272 8.79 -10.72 -28.11
N GLY A 273 9.92 -10.22 -28.63
CA GLY A 273 10.52 -8.94 -28.22
C GLY A 273 11.46 -9.03 -27.01
N PHE A 274 11.93 -10.21 -26.64
CA PHE A 274 12.98 -10.43 -25.63
C PHE A 274 14.16 -11.18 -26.27
N PRO A 275 15.11 -10.51 -26.96
CA PRO A 275 15.41 -9.06 -26.96
C PRO A 275 14.53 -8.20 -27.91
N PRO A 276 14.50 -6.85 -27.77
CA PRO A 276 15.34 -6.01 -26.87
C PRO A 276 14.84 -5.89 -25.42
N GLY A 277 13.70 -6.49 -25.09
CA GLY A 277 13.27 -6.65 -23.71
C GLY A 277 14.22 -7.55 -22.92
N ILE A 278 14.35 -7.28 -21.63
CA ILE A 278 15.18 -8.02 -20.68
C ILE A 278 14.27 -8.46 -19.52
N THR A 279 14.45 -9.68 -19.07
CA THR A 279 13.87 -10.19 -17.82
C THR A 279 14.98 -10.72 -16.92
N SER A 280 14.88 -10.50 -15.61
CA SER A 280 15.75 -11.19 -14.62
C SER A 280 15.32 -12.64 -14.34
N GLY A 281 14.12 -13.03 -14.79
CA GLY A 281 13.60 -14.40 -14.71
C GLY A 281 13.76 -15.18 -16.02
N SER A 282 13.07 -16.31 -16.10
CA SER A 282 13.04 -17.18 -17.28
C SER A 282 11.87 -16.86 -18.20
N ALA A 283 12.03 -17.16 -19.50
CA ALA A 283 10.97 -17.06 -20.49
C ALA A 283 10.32 -18.43 -20.73
N HIS A 284 8.99 -18.49 -20.63
CA HIS A 284 8.20 -19.71 -20.71
C HIS A 284 7.15 -19.63 -21.83
N SER A 285 7.24 -20.49 -22.83
CA SER A 285 6.36 -20.44 -24.01
C SER A 285 5.58 -21.74 -24.19
N GLY A 286 4.36 -21.78 -23.64
CA GLY A 286 3.47 -22.94 -23.71
C GLY A 286 3.96 -24.17 -22.94
N ASP A 287 4.88 -24.01 -21.99
CA ASP A 287 5.40 -25.09 -21.17
C ASP A 287 4.55 -25.36 -19.92
N SER A 288 4.93 -26.38 -19.16
CA SER A 288 4.22 -26.76 -17.93
C SER A 288 4.30 -25.69 -16.84
N VAL A 289 5.38 -24.89 -16.78
CA VAL A 289 5.53 -23.82 -15.77
C VAL A 289 4.52 -22.71 -16.03
N ALA A 290 4.43 -22.23 -17.28
CA ALA A 290 3.42 -21.25 -17.67
C ALA A 290 1.99 -21.81 -17.57
N ALA A 291 1.79 -23.09 -17.85
CA ALA A 291 0.48 -23.74 -17.69
C ALA A 291 0.02 -23.81 -16.21
N THR A 292 0.91 -24.19 -15.28
CA THR A 292 0.61 -24.18 -13.84
C THR A 292 0.33 -22.76 -13.35
N ALA A 293 1.14 -21.78 -13.78
CA ALA A 293 0.93 -20.38 -13.44
C ALA A 293 -0.42 -19.85 -13.96
N GLN A 294 -0.87 -20.26 -15.15
CA GLN A 294 -2.20 -19.90 -15.66
C GLN A 294 -3.35 -20.53 -14.87
N SER A 295 -3.16 -21.76 -14.38
CA SER A 295 -4.12 -22.40 -13.46
C SER A 295 -4.22 -21.63 -12.15
N ASP A 296 -3.09 -21.27 -11.54
CA ASP A 296 -3.06 -20.49 -10.30
C ASP A 296 -3.63 -19.08 -10.52
N LEU A 297 -3.35 -18.44 -11.67
CA LEU A 297 -3.95 -17.16 -12.04
C LEU A 297 -5.48 -17.26 -12.17
N ALA A 298 -6.00 -18.37 -12.69
CA ALA A 298 -7.44 -18.60 -12.76
C ALA A 298 -8.06 -18.71 -11.37
N SER A 299 -7.42 -19.42 -10.43
CA SER A 299 -7.83 -19.47 -9.03
C SER A 299 -7.78 -18.09 -8.37
N ALA A 300 -6.71 -17.32 -8.57
CA ALA A 300 -6.56 -15.95 -8.05
C ALA A 300 -7.65 -15.00 -8.60
N TYR A 301 -8.01 -15.12 -9.88
CA TYR A 301 -9.08 -14.32 -10.49
C TYR A 301 -10.47 -14.64 -9.91
N ILE A 302 -10.73 -15.92 -9.61
CA ILE A 302 -11.96 -16.36 -8.97
C ILE A 302 -11.98 -15.87 -7.52
N ASP A 303 -10.90 -16.05 -6.76
CA ASP A 303 -10.78 -15.55 -5.37
C ASP A 303 -11.04 -14.04 -5.32
N ALA A 304 -10.30 -13.26 -6.11
CA ALA A 304 -10.43 -11.80 -6.14
C ALA A 304 -11.85 -11.35 -6.50
N GLY A 305 -12.56 -12.09 -7.36
CA GLY A 305 -13.96 -11.80 -7.71
C GLY A 305 -14.99 -12.24 -6.66
N ALA A 306 -14.63 -13.19 -5.79
CA ALA A 306 -15.50 -13.70 -4.73
C ALA A 306 -15.37 -12.90 -3.41
N ARG A 307 -14.34 -12.06 -3.27
CA ARG A 307 -14.18 -11.19 -2.08
C ARG A 307 -15.39 -10.30 -1.87
N VAL A 308 -15.83 -10.19 -0.62
CA VAL A 308 -16.97 -9.36 -0.25
C VAL A 308 -16.61 -7.89 -0.44
N SER A 309 -17.44 -7.18 -1.21
CA SER A 309 -17.27 -5.75 -1.48
C SER A 309 -17.45 -4.91 -0.22
N THR A 310 -16.53 -3.98 0.02
CA THR A 310 -16.64 -3.00 1.11
C THR A 310 -17.18 -1.66 0.60
N ALA A 311 -17.01 -1.34 -0.68
CA ALA A 311 -17.54 -0.11 -1.27
C ALA A 311 -17.70 -0.19 -2.80
N PRO A 312 -18.76 0.39 -3.37
CA PRO A 312 -18.88 0.55 -4.82
C PRO A 312 -17.97 1.67 -5.34
N ILE A 313 -17.50 1.51 -6.58
CA ILE A 313 -16.75 2.51 -7.35
C ILE A 313 -17.26 2.55 -8.81
N SER A 314 -17.19 3.71 -9.46
CA SER A 314 -17.61 3.86 -10.86
C SER A 314 -16.95 5.06 -11.51
N GLY A 315 -16.86 5.03 -12.84
CA GLY A 315 -16.38 6.15 -13.65
C GLY A 315 -14.88 6.42 -13.50
N ASP A 316 -14.53 7.70 -13.46
CA ASP A 316 -13.14 8.15 -13.29
C ASP A 316 -12.79 8.26 -11.80
N LEU A 317 -11.73 7.58 -11.36
CA LEU A 317 -11.30 7.60 -9.96
C LEU A 317 -10.26 8.69 -9.66
N SER A 318 -9.97 9.56 -10.63
CA SER A 318 -9.05 10.69 -10.47
C SER A 318 -9.40 11.58 -9.28
N GLY A 319 -8.38 12.01 -8.54
CA GLY A 319 -8.48 12.86 -7.35
C GLY A 319 -8.96 12.14 -6.09
N ARG A 320 -9.33 10.85 -6.17
CA ARG A 320 -9.82 10.11 -5.00
C ARG A 320 -8.66 9.67 -4.11
N ILE A 321 -8.94 9.63 -2.80
CA ILE A 321 -8.12 8.97 -1.79
C ILE A 321 -8.93 7.76 -1.31
N LEU A 322 -8.40 6.56 -1.52
CA LEU A 322 -9.03 5.31 -1.12
C LEU A 322 -8.20 4.65 -0.03
N ARG A 323 -8.87 4.07 0.98
CA ARG A 323 -8.23 3.29 2.03
C ARG A 323 -8.20 1.82 1.66
N ALA A 324 -7.60 0.98 2.50
CA ALA A 324 -7.68 -0.47 2.32
C ALA A 324 -9.15 -0.91 2.21
N GLY A 325 -9.44 -1.83 1.28
CA GLY A 325 -10.80 -2.27 1.01
C GLY A 325 -10.95 -3.07 -0.29
N VAL A 326 -12.14 -3.63 -0.47
CA VAL A 326 -12.58 -4.33 -1.68
C VAL A 326 -13.57 -3.45 -2.41
N TYR A 327 -13.17 -2.95 -3.58
CA TYR A 327 -13.91 -1.97 -4.37
C TYR A 327 -14.53 -2.61 -5.61
N THR A 328 -15.85 -2.51 -5.77
CA THR A 328 -16.55 -3.15 -6.90
C THR A 328 -17.07 -2.12 -7.89
N SER A 329 -16.81 -2.34 -9.17
CA SER A 329 -17.41 -1.60 -10.28
C SER A 329 -18.19 -2.53 -11.20
N THR A 330 -19.38 -2.11 -11.60
CA THR A 330 -20.21 -2.80 -12.59
C THR A 330 -19.95 -2.34 -14.03
N SER A 331 -19.05 -1.37 -14.22
CA SER A 331 -18.72 -0.77 -15.52
C SER A 331 -17.22 -0.49 -15.63
N ALA A 332 -16.82 0.14 -16.74
CA ALA A 332 -15.43 0.52 -16.95
C ALA A 332 -14.98 1.62 -15.98
N ILE A 333 -13.71 1.54 -15.59
CA ILE A 333 -13.02 2.53 -14.75
C ILE A 333 -11.98 3.27 -15.58
N GLN A 334 -11.92 4.59 -15.37
CA GLN A 334 -10.92 5.49 -15.94
C GLN A 334 -10.01 6.03 -14.82
N LEU A 335 -8.73 6.27 -15.15
CA LEU A 335 -7.79 7.06 -14.36
C LEU A 335 -7.23 8.15 -15.26
N SER A 336 -7.87 9.32 -15.27
CA SER A 336 -7.42 10.46 -16.07
C SER A 336 -6.21 11.18 -15.47
N THR A 337 -6.14 11.26 -14.14
CA THR A 337 -5.02 11.84 -13.38
C THR A 337 -4.65 10.94 -12.20
N ASP A 338 -4.41 11.50 -11.01
CA ASP A 338 -3.90 10.78 -9.86
C ASP A 338 -5.01 10.07 -9.08
N LEU A 339 -4.78 8.81 -8.72
CA LEU A 339 -5.51 8.10 -7.66
C LEU A 339 -4.56 7.91 -6.48
N THR A 340 -5.02 8.17 -5.25
CA THR A 340 -4.22 7.93 -4.05
C THR A 340 -4.78 6.76 -3.26
N LEU A 341 -3.91 5.82 -2.89
CA LEU A 341 -4.19 4.74 -1.95
C LEU A 341 -3.49 5.04 -0.63
N ASP A 342 -4.27 5.21 0.43
CA ASP A 342 -3.84 5.61 1.77
C ASP A 342 -3.88 4.41 2.71
N GLY A 343 -2.71 4.00 3.20
CA GLY A 343 -2.57 2.87 4.14
C GLY A 343 -3.02 3.21 5.56
N GLY A 344 -3.30 4.48 5.86
CA GLY A 344 -3.70 4.93 7.18
C GLY A 344 -2.64 4.69 8.27
N GLY A 345 -1.37 4.51 7.88
CA GLY A 345 -0.26 4.14 8.76
C GLY A 345 0.08 2.64 8.77
N SER A 346 -0.72 1.79 8.12
CA SER A 346 -0.46 0.34 8.01
C SER A 346 0.21 0.00 6.67
N SER A 347 1.28 -0.81 6.71
CA SER A 347 1.87 -1.43 5.52
C SER A 347 1.13 -2.68 5.03
N ARG A 348 0.14 -3.13 5.79
CA ARG A 348 -0.59 -4.38 5.57
C ARG A 348 -1.98 -4.18 4.99
N GLY A 349 -2.39 -2.93 4.76
CA GLY A 349 -3.67 -2.60 4.13
C GLY A 349 -3.78 -3.21 2.73
N ILE A 350 -4.88 -3.92 2.46
CA ILE A 350 -5.15 -4.61 1.20
C ILE A 350 -6.16 -3.83 0.36
N TYR A 351 -5.87 -3.68 -0.94
CA TYR A 351 -6.73 -2.98 -1.91
C TYR A 351 -7.08 -3.94 -3.04
N ILE A 352 -8.36 -4.26 -3.21
CA ILE A 352 -8.82 -5.16 -4.27
C ILE A 352 -9.86 -4.43 -5.10
N PHE A 353 -9.54 -4.15 -6.36
CA PHE A 353 -10.45 -3.53 -7.32
C PHE A 353 -11.08 -4.60 -8.21
N GLN A 354 -12.37 -4.88 -8.00
CA GLN A 354 -13.20 -5.78 -8.79
C GLN A 354 -13.91 -5.00 -9.90
N ILE A 355 -13.32 -4.93 -11.08
CA ILE A 355 -13.84 -4.16 -12.20
C ILE A 355 -14.55 -5.09 -13.18
N ASN A 356 -15.88 -4.99 -13.25
CA ASN A 356 -16.68 -5.67 -14.26
C ASN A 356 -16.80 -4.81 -15.54
N GLY A 357 -15.66 -4.53 -16.15
CA GLY A 357 -15.52 -3.65 -17.30
C GLY A 357 -14.03 -3.49 -17.65
N SER A 358 -13.71 -2.51 -18.48
CA SER A 358 -12.32 -2.16 -18.79
C SER A 358 -11.68 -1.28 -17.71
N LEU A 359 -10.36 -1.30 -17.61
CA LEU A 359 -9.57 -0.35 -16.81
C LEU A 359 -8.67 0.45 -17.75
N ASN A 360 -8.88 1.76 -17.82
CA ASN A 360 -8.13 2.64 -18.72
C ASN A 360 -7.42 3.73 -17.94
N THR A 361 -6.14 3.95 -18.21
CA THR A 361 -5.39 5.09 -17.65
C THR A 361 -4.96 6.04 -18.77
N SER A 362 -5.03 7.34 -18.48
CA SER A 362 -4.54 8.39 -19.39
C SER A 362 -3.01 8.47 -19.35
N VAL A 363 -2.41 9.09 -20.37
CA VAL A 363 -0.97 9.37 -20.42
C VAL A 363 -0.55 10.15 -19.18
N GLY A 364 0.50 9.69 -18.49
CA GLY A 364 1.05 10.34 -17.30
C GLY A 364 0.21 10.26 -16.02
N SER A 365 -0.94 9.56 -16.02
CA SER A 365 -1.74 9.30 -14.82
C SER A 365 -0.95 8.55 -13.75
N ARG A 366 -1.29 8.73 -12.46
CA ARG A 366 -0.51 8.15 -11.35
C ARG A 366 -1.38 7.45 -10.33
N ILE A 367 -0.91 6.32 -9.82
CA ILE A 367 -1.42 5.71 -8.58
C ILE A 367 -0.37 5.98 -7.50
N LEU A 368 -0.73 6.83 -6.54
CA LEU A 368 0.11 7.21 -5.41
C LEU A 368 -0.20 6.29 -4.23
N LEU A 369 0.84 5.79 -3.56
CA LEU A 369 0.72 5.03 -2.32
C LEU A 369 1.27 5.88 -1.19
N ILE A 370 0.47 6.10 -0.15
CA ILE A 370 0.86 6.92 1.00
C ILE A 370 0.57 6.20 2.32
N ASN A 371 1.17 6.70 3.40
CA ASN A 371 0.94 6.27 4.78
C ASN A 371 0.96 4.74 4.94
N GLY A 372 1.99 4.09 4.40
CA GLY A 372 2.19 2.64 4.52
C GLY A 372 1.68 1.81 3.35
N ALA A 373 0.75 2.27 2.52
CA ALA A 373 0.20 1.47 1.41
C ALA A 373 1.31 0.84 0.54
N GLN A 374 1.21 -0.46 0.27
CA GLN A 374 2.22 -1.23 -0.49
C GLN A 374 1.65 -1.73 -1.82
N PRO A 375 2.38 -1.68 -2.95
CA PRO A 375 1.86 -2.15 -4.23
C PRO A 375 1.69 -3.66 -4.29
N SER A 376 2.45 -4.43 -3.49
CA SER A 376 2.25 -5.87 -3.33
C SER A 376 0.87 -6.22 -2.74
N ASN A 377 0.21 -5.25 -2.09
CA ASN A 377 -1.12 -5.39 -1.50
C ASN A 377 -2.22 -4.75 -2.36
N VAL A 378 -1.93 -4.31 -3.58
CA VAL A 378 -2.89 -3.71 -4.51
C VAL A 378 -3.17 -4.69 -5.65
N PHE A 379 -4.44 -5.04 -5.84
CA PHE A 379 -4.89 -6.02 -6.83
C PHE A 379 -6.00 -5.43 -7.71
N TRP A 380 -5.85 -5.56 -9.02
CA TRP A 380 -6.82 -5.09 -10.03
C TRP A 380 -7.39 -6.29 -10.78
N ARG A 381 -8.54 -6.79 -10.35
CA ARG A 381 -9.27 -7.85 -11.05
C ARG A 381 -10.17 -7.21 -12.12
N VAL A 382 -9.86 -7.42 -13.39
CA VAL A 382 -10.54 -6.75 -14.51
C VAL A 382 -11.16 -7.77 -15.46
N SER A 383 -12.47 -7.69 -15.73
CA SER A 383 -13.14 -8.58 -16.69
C SER A 383 -13.01 -8.13 -18.15
N GLY A 384 -12.87 -6.83 -18.38
CA GLY A 384 -12.60 -6.24 -19.69
C GLY A 384 -11.12 -6.02 -19.96
N GLN A 385 -10.84 -5.26 -21.02
CA GLN A 385 -9.48 -4.90 -21.42
C GLN A 385 -8.85 -3.93 -20.44
N VAL A 386 -7.54 -4.05 -20.23
CA VAL A 386 -6.74 -3.08 -19.49
C VAL A 386 -5.87 -2.29 -20.46
N ILE A 387 -5.95 -0.96 -20.42
CA ILE A 387 -5.10 -0.04 -21.19
C ILE A 387 -4.40 0.90 -20.22
N LEU A 388 -3.07 0.83 -20.16
CA LEU A 388 -2.27 1.80 -19.43
C LEU A 388 -1.72 2.85 -20.39
N GLY A 389 -2.06 4.11 -20.17
CA GLY A 389 -1.54 5.23 -20.94
C GLY A 389 -0.01 5.34 -20.79
N GLY A 390 0.66 5.79 -21.85
CA GLY A 390 2.12 5.97 -21.82
C GLY A 390 2.57 6.92 -20.70
N GLY A 391 3.71 6.66 -20.09
CA GLY A 391 4.24 7.46 -18.97
C GLY A 391 3.42 7.36 -17.67
N SER A 392 2.40 6.51 -17.59
CA SER A 392 1.61 6.35 -16.37
C SER A 392 2.42 5.68 -15.25
N TYR A 393 2.10 5.99 -14.00
CA TYR A 393 2.67 5.38 -12.81
C TYR A 393 1.64 4.43 -12.22
N PHE A 394 1.72 3.15 -12.58
CA PHE A 394 0.76 2.15 -12.15
C PHE A 394 1.28 1.37 -10.93
N ARG A 395 0.40 1.02 -9.99
CA ARG A 395 0.75 0.28 -8.77
C ARG A 395 -0.21 -0.89 -8.59
N GLY A 396 0.35 -2.09 -8.37
CA GLY A 396 -0.41 -3.29 -8.07
C GLY A 396 -0.35 -4.38 -9.13
N THR A 397 -0.83 -5.55 -8.75
CA THR A 397 -0.97 -6.72 -9.63
C THR A 397 -2.26 -6.62 -10.44
N ILE A 398 -2.14 -6.63 -11.76
CA ILE A 398 -3.28 -6.68 -12.68
C ILE A 398 -3.61 -8.15 -12.94
N ILE A 399 -4.82 -8.55 -12.60
CA ILE A 399 -5.41 -9.87 -12.82
C ILE A 399 -6.52 -9.71 -13.87
N GLY A 400 -6.12 -9.66 -15.15
CA GLY A 400 -6.99 -9.42 -16.28
C GLY A 400 -7.61 -10.70 -16.86
N SER A 401 -8.87 -10.63 -17.28
CA SER A 401 -9.50 -11.72 -18.04
C SER A 401 -9.09 -11.69 -19.51
N THR A 402 -8.95 -10.50 -20.09
CA THR A 402 -8.64 -10.27 -21.51
C THR A 402 -7.33 -9.47 -21.65
N ASP A 403 -7.18 -8.70 -22.71
CA ASP A 403 -5.91 -8.05 -23.07
C ASP A 403 -5.45 -7.02 -22.02
N ILE A 404 -4.13 -6.96 -21.84
CA ILE A 404 -3.44 -5.93 -21.06
C ILE A 404 -2.46 -5.21 -22.00
N LEU A 405 -2.73 -3.94 -22.27
CA LEU A 405 -1.95 -3.10 -23.17
C LEU A 405 -1.21 -2.03 -22.35
N VAL A 406 0.11 -2.17 -22.23
CA VAL A 406 0.96 -1.24 -21.48
C VAL A 406 1.60 -0.24 -22.44
N GLY A 407 1.22 1.03 -22.30
CA GLY A 407 1.74 2.13 -23.09
C GLY A 407 3.23 2.39 -22.87
N ALA A 408 3.85 3.11 -23.81
CA ALA A 408 5.28 3.42 -23.75
C ALA A 408 5.67 4.19 -22.47
N ASN A 409 6.81 3.84 -21.88
CA ASN A 409 7.39 4.48 -20.69
C ASN A 409 6.51 4.39 -19.43
N THR A 410 5.62 3.40 -19.35
CA THR A 410 4.82 3.16 -18.15
C THR A 410 5.73 2.71 -17.00
N ASN A 411 5.64 3.37 -15.85
CA ASN A 411 6.28 2.98 -14.61
C ASN A 411 5.30 2.10 -13.81
N LEU A 412 5.39 0.78 -13.99
CA LEU A 412 4.53 -0.16 -13.28
C LEU A 412 5.35 -0.87 -12.19
N ILE A 413 4.85 -0.78 -10.95
CA ILE A 413 5.30 -1.61 -9.83
C ILE A 413 4.19 -2.61 -9.50
N GLY A 414 4.39 -3.88 -9.82
CA GLY A 414 3.38 -4.92 -9.79
C GLY A 414 3.56 -5.96 -10.91
N ARG A 415 2.45 -6.46 -11.46
CA ARG A 415 2.44 -7.54 -12.47
C ARG A 415 1.36 -7.34 -13.54
N THR A 416 1.57 -7.88 -14.73
CA THR A 416 0.59 -7.91 -15.84
C THR A 416 0.19 -9.34 -16.16
N LEU A 417 -0.88 -9.83 -15.53
CA LEU A 417 -1.32 -11.22 -15.62
C LEU A 417 -2.66 -11.30 -16.37
N SER A 418 -2.65 -11.81 -17.60
CA SER A 418 -3.85 -12.03 -18.43
C SER A 418 -4.18 -13.51 -18.56
N ARG A 419 -5.42 -13.87 -18.26
CA ARG A 419 -5.92 -15.25 -18.35
C ARG A 419 -6.10 -15.75 -19.78
N GLN A 420 -6.60 -14.91 -20.68
CA GLN A 420 -6.98 -15.32 -22.04
C GLN A 420 -6.40 -14.42 -23.13
N GLY A 421 -6.03 -13.19 -22.77
CA GLY A 421 -5.68 -12.15 -23.72
C GLY A 421 -4.19 -12.01 -23.97
N ILE A 422 -3.88 -10.99 -24.75
CA ILE A 422 -2.55 -10.53 -25.07
C ILE A 422 -2.01 -9.72 -23.90
N VAL A 423 -0.73 -9.85 -23.59
CA VAL A 423 0.01 -8.83 -22.83
C VAL A 423 0.96 -8.12 -23.79
N SER A 424 0.76 -6.82 -23.98
CA SER A 424 1.57 -5.98 -24.85
C SER A 424 2.35 -4.97 -24.01
N LEU A 425 3.67 -4.98 -24.14
CA LEU A 425 4.59 -4.11 -23.42
C LEU A 425 5.31 -3.19 -24.40
N ARG A 426 5.40 -1.90 -24.07
CA ARG A 426 6.13 -0.92 -24.87
C ARG A 426 7.08 -0.14 -23.96
N THR A 427 8.38 -0.22 -24.23
CA THR A 427 9.46 0.56 -23.57
C THR A 427 9.16 0.90 -22.10
N SER A 428 9.01 -0.06 -21.20
CA SER A 428 8.53 0.22 -19.83
C SER A 428 9.42 -0.46 -18.77
N PRO A 429 9.87 0.25 -17.73
CA PRO A 429 10.44 -0.40 -16.55
C PRO A 429 9.32 -1.01 -15.72
N LEU A 430 9.29 -2.34 -15.61
CA LEU A 430 8.38 -3.10 -14.76
C LEU A 430 9.17 -3.74 -13.62
N SER A 431 8.89 -3.32 -12.39
CA SER A 431 9.40 -3.97 -11.18
C SER A 431 8.26 -4.70 -10.48
N THR A 432 8.51 -5.89 -9.94
CA THR A 432 7.54 -6.59 -9.09
C THR A 432 7.62 -6.13 -7.64
N ASP A 433 8.75 -5.55 -7.23
CA ASP A 433 9.00 -5.04 -5.89
C ASP A 433 9.00 -3.51 -5.87
N ALA A 434 8.30 -2.95 -4.87
CA ALA A 434 8.46 -1.54 -4.51
C ALA A 434 9.74 -1.31 -3.70
N PRO A 435 10.30 -0.09 -3.72
CA PRO A 435 11.23 0.36 -2.69
C PRO A 435 10.64 0.15 -1.29
N VAL A 436 11.51 -0.11 -0.31
CA VAL A 436 11.10 -0.19 1.10
C VAL A 436 10.76 1.23 1.58
N ALA A 437 9.55 1.41 2.11
CA ALA A 437 9.10 2.72 2.58
C ALA A 437 9.77 3.05 3.93
N LEU A 438 10.61 4.10 3.95
CA LEU A 438 11.36 4.50 5.14
C LEU A 438 10.61 5.50 6.04
N GLY A 439 9.46 6.03 5.61
CA GLY A 439 8.72 7.06 6.36
C GLY A 439 9.61 8.25 6.74
N LEU A 440 9.49 8.73 7.98
CA LEU A 440 10.32 9.81 8.53
C LEU A 440 11.80 9.42 8.63
N ALA A 441 12.14 8.13 8.78
CA ALA A 441 13.54 7.68 8.77
C ALA A 441 14.26 7.99 7.44
N SER A 442 13.53 8.35 6.38
CA SER A 442 14.11 8.79 5.12
C SER A 442 14.88 10.12 5.19
N THR A 443 14.61 10.99 6.16
CA THR A 443 15.31 12.27 6.32
C THR A 443 16.65 12.13 7.05
N TYR A 444 16.85 10.99 7.73
CA TYR A 444 18.04 10.72 8.53
C TYR A 444 19.19 10.16 7.69
N SER A 445 20.38 10.71 7.87
CA SER A 445 21.63 10.04 7.48
C SER A 445 21.97 8.92 8.45
N VAL A 446 21.75 9.17 9.74
CA VAL A 446 22.08 8.24 10.82
C VAL A 446 20.98 8.24 11.88
N LEU A 447 20.49 7.06 12.24
CA LEU A 447 19.51 6.87 13.32
C LEU A 447 19.93 5.68 14.19
N GLY A 448 20.10 5.89 15.50
CA GLY A 448 20.50 4.86 16.46
C GLY A 448 19.40 4.55 17.48
N GLY A 449 19.34 3.30 17.95
CA GLY A 449 18.44 2.89 19.03
C GLY A 449 19.01 3.25 20.41
N ALA A 450 20.29 2.95 20.59
CA ALA A 450 20.98 3.13 21.87
C ALA A 450 21.80 4.42 21.94
N SER A 451 22.61 4.70 20.91
CA SER A 451 23.46 5.90 20.83
C SER A 451 23.94 6.13 19.39
N VAL A 452 24.37 7.36 19.10
CA VAL A 452 25.18 7.68 17.92
C VAL A 452 26.47 8.35 18.40
N ILE A 453 27.61 7.76 18.04
CA ILE A 453 28.94 8.19 18.48
C ILE A 453 29.79 8.46 17.25
N ASN A 454 30.35 9.67 17.16
CA ASN A 454 31.26 10.06 16.10
C ASN A 454 32.67 10.33 16.64
N SER A 455 33.68 9.77 15.98
CA SER A 455 35.07 10.18 16.08
C SER A 455 35.49 10.87 14.78
N GLY A 456 36.44 11.80 14.83
CA GLY A 456 36.90 12.49 13.61
C GLY A 456 35.85 13.37 12.92
N ALA A 457 36.27 14.01 11.82
CA ALA A 457 35.50 15.04 11.13
C ALA A 457 34.53 14.46 10.08
N SER A 458 33.50 13.75 10.54
CA SER A 458 32.47 13.20 9.63
C SER A 458 31.59 14.29 9.03
N THR A 459 31.11 14.09 7.79
CA THR A 459 30.17 14.99 7.10
C THR A 459 28.90 14.23 6.72
N LEU A 460 27.75 14.64 7.28
CA LEU A 460 26.46 13.98 7.07
C LEU A 460 25.49 14.93 6.38
N GLN A 461 24.79 14.48 5.33
CA GLN A 461 23.90 15.35 4.55
C GLN A 461 22.54 15.64 5.22
N GLY A 462 21.94 14.63 5.83
CA GLY A 462 20.60 14.67 6.43
C GLY A 462 20.63 14.77 7.96
N ASP A 463 19.50 14.41 8.59
CA ASP A 463 19.35 14.46 10.05
C ASP A 463 20.17 13.36 10.74
N ILE A 464 20.46 13.57 12.04
CA ILE A 464 20.92 12.52 12.93
C ILE A 464 19.96 12.34 14.10
N GLY A 465 19.77 11.10 14.53
CA GLY A 465 18.81 10.78 15.58
C GLY A 465 19.23 9.65 16.49
N VAL A 466 18.73 9.70 17.72
CA VAL A 466 18.74 8.57 18.65
C VAL A 466 17.43 8.49 19.42
N SER A 467 16.82 7.30 19.49
CA SER A 467 15.66 7.04 20.34
C SER A 467 15.51 5.52 20.56
N PRO A 468 15.14 5.03 21.76
CA PRO A 468 14.86 5.80 22.98
C PRO A 468 16.13 6.25 23.72
N GLY A 469 17.33 5.86 23.25
CA GLY A 469 18.57 6.40 23.75
C GLY A 469 18.64 7.93 23.61
N THR A 470 19.54 8.56 24.37
CA THR A 470 19.70 10.03 24.40
C THR A 470 21.09 10.48 23.97
N ALA A 471 22.03 9.54 23.81
CA ALA A 471 23.43 9.87 23.54
C ALA A 471 23.68 10.10 22.04
N LEU A 472 23.84 11.38 21.66
CA LEU A 472 24.44 11.84 20.41
C LEU A 472 25.75 12.56 20.75
N THR A 473 26.89 12.03 20.30
CA THR A 473 28.21 12.57 20.67
C THR A 473 29.16 12.67 19.47
N GLY A 474 30.07 13.64 19.50
CA GLY A 474 31.07 13.84 18.44
C GLY A 474 30.66 14.78 17.31
N PHE A 475 29.62 15.59 17.50
CA PHE A 475 29.17 16.64 16.56
C PHE A 475 29.14 18.00 17.28
N PRO A 476 30.27 18.73 17.39
CA PRO A 476 31.55 18.60 16.65
C PRO A 476 32.53 17.53 17.18
N PRO A 477 33.57 17.12 16.40
CA PRO A 477 34.00 17.70 15.12
C PRO A 477 33.23 17.24 13.88
N GLY A 478 32.35 16.24 13.98
CA GLY A 478 31.44 15.90 12.90
C GLY A 478 30.49 17.07 12.59
N SER A 479 30.11 17.22 11.33
CA SER A 479 29.14 18.19 10.85
C SER A 479 27.88 17.50 10.32
N VAL A 480 26.72 18.04 10.68
CA VAL A 480 25.40 17.56 10.27
C VAL A 480 24.77 18.61 9.36
N GLY A 481 24.29 18.19 8.18
CA GLY A 481 23.60 19.02 7.20
C GLY A 481 22.12 19.25 7.53
N GLY A 482 21.51 18.32 8.28
CA GLY A 482 20.16 18.43 8.85
C GLY A 482 20.14 18.76 10.35
N SER A 483 19.06 18.34 11.02
CA SER A 483 18.82 18.52 12.45
C SER A 483 19.37 17.38 13.30
N GLN A 484 19.57 17.63 14.59
CA GLN A 484 19.98 16.62 15.58
C GLN A 484 18.82 16.33 16.54
N HIS A 485 18.44 15.06 16.66
CA HIS A 485 17.26 14.62 17.41
C HIS A 485 17.62 13.60 18.50
N ALA A 486 17.53 13.98 19.78
CA ALA A 486 17.88 13.10 20.91
C ALA A 486 16.65 12.80 21.78
N ALA A 487 16.11 11.59 21.64
CA ALA A 487 14.91 11.11 22.33
C ALA A 487 13.69 12.06 22.23
N ASP A 488 13.58 12.79 21.13
CA ASP A 488 12.41 13.63 20.85
C ASP A 488 11.35 12.86 20.05
N TYR A 489 10.25 13.57 19.75
CA TYR A 489 9.13 13.01 19.01
C TYR A 489 9.52 12.54 17.60
N ASP A 490 10.35 13.32 16.90
CA ASP A 490 10.73 13.02 15.51
C ASP A 490 11.68 11.81 15.44
N ALA A 491 12.66 11.69 16.36
CA ALA A 491 13.51 10.51 16.45
C ALA A 491 12.74 9.26 16.88
N ALA A 492 11.77 9.39 17.81
CA ALA A 492 10.89 8.30 18.19
C ALA A 492 10.03 7.83 17.00
N ARG A 493 9.44 8.78 16.26
CA ARG A 493 8.64 8.47 15.08
C ARG A 493 9.47 7.87 13.95
N ALA A 494 10.69 8.36 13.74
CA ALA A 494 11.61 7.80 12.77
C ALA A 494 12.04 6.36 13.13
N GLN A 495 12.19 6.04 14.43
CA GLN A 495 12.45 4.67 14.88
C GLN A 495 11.27 3.72 14.61
N GLU A 496 10.03 4.20 14.77
CA GLU A 496 8.83 3.43 14.40
C GLU A 496 8.77 3.14 12.90
N ASP A 497 9.03 4.16 12.08
CA ASP A 497 9.06 4.03 10.62
C ASP A 497 10.23 3.13 10.16
N LEU A 498 11.40 3.20 10.83
CA LEU A 498 12.52 2.28 10.63
C LEU A 498 12.15 0.83 10.94
N TYR A 499 11.47 0.59 12.07
CA TYR A 499 11.02 -0.76 12.42
C TYR A 499 10.02 -1.32 11.39
N THR A 500 9.13 -0.45 10.88
CA THR A 500 8.20 -0.79 9.79
C THR A 500 8.95 -1.14 8.50
N ALA A 501 9.95 -0.33 8.13
CA ALA A 501 10.80 -0.59 6.97
C ALA A 501 11.59 -1.91 7.10
N TYR A 502 12.15 -2.18 8.28
CA TYR A 502 12.89 -3.40 8.57
C TYR A 502 12.01 -4.65 8.44
N THR A 503 10.80 -4.60 9.01
CA THR A 503 9.86 -5.72 8.97
C THR A 503 9.26 -5.94 7.58
N ASP A 504 9.02 -4.87 6.81
CA ASP A 504 8.72 -4.97 5.36
C ASP A 504 9.86 -5.68 4.63
N ALA A 505 11.09 -5.14 4.71
CA ALA A 505 12.25 -5.71 4.01
C ALA A 505 12.52 -7.18 4.38
N ALA A 506 12.38 -7.55 5.65
CA ALA A 506 12.53 -8.92 6.14
C ALA A 506 11.38 -9.85 5.70
N GLY A 507 10.19 -9.29 5.46
CA GLY A 507 8.98 -10.00 5.05
C GLY A 507 8.86 -10.21 3.54
N ARG A 508 9.67 -9.53 2.73
CA ARG A 508 9.70 -9.72 1.26
C ARG A 508 10.07 -11.16 0.91
N THR A 509 9.42 -11.73 -0.09
CA THR A 509 9.74 -13.09 -0.56
C THR A 509 11.09 -13.10 -1.27
N PRO A 510 12.08 -13.91 -0.84
CA PRO A 510 13.36 -14.00 -1.50
C PRO A 510 13.23 -14.52 -2.94
N THR A 511 13.91 -13.88 -3.88
CA THR A 511 14.07 -14.35 -5.27
C THR A 511 15.32 -15.20 -5.45
N ALA A 512 16.30 -15.07 -4.56
CA ALA A 512 17.53 -15.86 -4.58
C ALA A 512 18.13 -16.03 -3.18
N THR A 513 18.98 -17.06 -3.02
CA THR A 513 19.81 -17.25 -1.82
C THR A 513 21.28 -16.93 -2.12
N ILE A 514 21.95 -16.30 -1.15
CA ILE A 514 23.37 -15.95 -1.20
C ILE A 514 24.04 -16.27 0.14
N ALA A 515 25.34 -16.56 0.13
CA ALA A 515 26.08 -16.87 1.35
C ALA A 515 27.56 -16.52 1.21
N GLY A 516 28.21 -16.28 2.35
CA GLY A 516 29.65 -16.04 2.44
C GLY A 516 30.05 -14.68 1.87
N ASP A 517 31.17 -14.66 1.16
CA ASP A 517 31.69 -13.45 0.52
C ASP A 517 31.05 -13.26 -0.86
N ILE A 518 30.44 -12.09 -1.06
CA ILE A 518 29.84 -11.69 -2.35
C ILE A 518 30.69 -10.67 -3.11
N GLY A 519 31.89 -10.35 -2.62
CA GLY A 519 32.88 -9.59 -3.38
C GLY A 519 33.19 -10.24 -4.74
N GLY A 520 33.37 -9.42 -5.77
CA GLY A 520 33.64 -9.84 -7.15
C GLY A 520 32.39 -10.25 -7.95
N ARG A 521 31.19 -10.22 -7.35
CA ARG A 521 29.95 -10.59 -8.04
C ARG A 521 29.29 -9.38 -8.71
N THR A 522 28.53 -9.67 -9.76
CA THR A 522 27.49 -8.77 -10.28
C THR A 522 26.13 -9.35 -9.91
N LEU A 523 25.31 -8.56 -9.23
CA LEU A 523 23.95 -8.93 -8.86
C LEU A 523 22.97 -8.05 -9.63
N VAL A 524 21.87 -8.67 -10.05
CA VAL A 524 20.75 -8.02 -10.76
C VAL A 524 19.63 -7.70 -9.75
N PRO A 525 18.56 -6.98 -10.13
CA PRO A 525 17.52 -6.58 -9.19
C PRO A 525 16.82 -7.80 -8.58
N GLY A 526 16.54 -7.76 -7.28
CA GLY A 526 15.91 -8.86 -6.55
C GLY A 526 16.02 -8.80 -5.03
N VAL A 527 15.42 -9.80 -4.37
CA VAL A 527 15.44 -10.01 -2.92
C VAL A 527 16.35 -11.20 -2.59
N TYR A 528 17.49 -10.93 -1.96
CA TYR A 528 18.54 -11.89 -1.69
C TYR A 528 18.54 -12.30 -0.22
N LEU A 529 18.34 -13.59 0.06
CA LEU A 529 18.40 -14.13 1.41
C LEU A 529 19.77 -14.73 1.73
N SER A 530 20.37 -14.29 2.83
CA SER A 530 21.48 -14.98 3.48
C SER A 530 21.10 -15.48 4.87
N GLY A 531 21.18 -16.80 5.06
CA GLY A 531 20.96 -17.44 6.36
C GLY A 531 22.15 -17.35 7.32
N ALA A 532 23.31 -16.85 6.85
CA ALA A 532 24.56 -16.77 7.59
C ALA A 532 25.20 -15.39 7.43
N ALA A 533 26.38 -15.20 8.03
CA ALA A 533 27.11 -13.94 7.88
C ALA A 533 27.46 -13.69 6.41
N LEU A 534 27.32 -12.43 5.99
CA LEU A 534 27.58 -11.99 4.63
C LEU A 534 28.75 -11.01 4.62
N THR A 535 29.70 -11.22 3.72
CA THR A 535 30.89 -10.38 3.61
C THR A 535 31.00 -9.76 2.21
N ILE A 536 31.54 -8.55 2.12
CA ILE A 536 31.95 -7.91 0.86
C ILE A 536 33.45 -7.62 0.97
N SER A 537 34.30 -8.52 0.47
CA SER A 537 35.76 -8.36 0.61
C SER A 537 36.40 -7.49 -0.47
N THR A 538 35.77 -7.37 -1.64
CA THR A 538 36.27 -6.62 -2.81
C THR A 538 35.13 -5.78 -3.43
N SER A 539 35.13 -5.58 -4.75
CA SER A 539 34.07 -4.84 -5.45
C SER A 539 32.83 -5.68 -5.68
N LEU A 540 31.65 -5.19 -5.28
CA LEU A 540 30.34 -5.73 -5.64
C LEU A 540 29.70 -4.80 -6.69
N VAL A 541 29.16 -5.37 -7.77
CA VAL A 541 28.42 -4.62 -8.79
C VAL A 541 26.93 -4.89 -8.65
N LEU A 542 26.13 -3.83 -8.55
CA LEU A 542 24.67 -3.90 -8.66
C LEU A 542 24.25 -3.38 -10.03
N ASP A 543 23.77 -4.29 -10.88
CA ASP A 543 23.38 -4.01 -12.25
C ASP A 543 21.87 -3.81 -12.36
N GLY A 544 21.44 -2.58 -12.63
CA GLY A 544 20.03 -2.24 -12.77
C GLY A 544 19.39 -2.74 -14.07
N LEU A 545 20.14 -3.35 -14.98
CA LEU A 545 19.68 -3.84 -16.29
C LEU A 545 19.00 -2.76 -17.14
N ASN A 546 19.45 -1.51 -17.02
CA ASN A 546 18.88 -0.28 -17.58
C ASN A 546 17.51 0.11 -16.99
N ASN A 547 17.18 -0.39 -15.79
CA ASN A 547 15.96 -0.03 -15.06
C ASN A 547 16.29 0.91 -13.89
N PRO A 548 15.91 2.21 -13.94
CA PRO A 548 16.07 3.12 -12.81
C PRO A 548 15.23 2.75 -11.57
N ASN A 549 14.21 1.90 -11.73
CA ASN A 549 13.41 1.37 -10.63
C ASN A 549 13.91 0.01 -10.13
N ALA A 550 15.11 -0.42 -10.55
CA ALA A 550 15.72 -1.66 -10.08
C ALA A 550 15.86 -1.65 -8.55
N ILE A 551 15.20 -2.60 -7.88
CA ILE A 551 15.23 -2.77 -6.42
C ILE A 551 16.19 -3.90 -6.05
N PHE A 552 17.01 -3.66 -5.02
CA PHE A 552 17.90 -4.65 -4.41
C PHE A 552 17.61 -4.70 -2.92
N ILE A 553 17.16 -5.85 -2.42
CA ILE A 553 16.92 -6.07 -0.98
C ILE A 553 17.79 -7.23 -0.53
N PHE A 554 18.67 -7.00 0.44
CA PHE A 554 19.51 -8.02 1.04
C PHE A 554 18.98 -8.34 2.44
N GLN A 555 18.46 -9.54 2.63
CA GLN A 555 18.00 -10.08 3.91
C GLN A 555 19.12 -10.90 4.55
N VAL A 556 19.84 -10.32 5.50
CA VAL A 556 20.98 -10.94 6.18
C VAL A 556 20.56 -11.34 7.59
N ARG A 557 20.34 -12.65 7.81
CA ARG A 557 19.89 -13.19 9.11
C ARG A 557 21.01 -13.30 10.16
N ALA A 558 22.18 -12.76 9.86
CA ALA A 558 23.35 -12.73 10.74
C ALA A 558 24.10 -11.39 10.57
N ALA A 559 25.43 -11.37 10.76
CA ALA A 559 26.24 -10.17 10.60
C ALA A 559 26.51 -9.82 9.12
N LEU A 560 26.63 -8.52 8.83
CA LEU A 560 27.12 -7.98 7.56
C LEU A 560 28.49 -7.34 7.79
N SER A 561 29.48 -7.65 6.97
CA SER A 561 30.81 -7.03 7.08
C SER A 561 31.36 -6.62 5.71
N THR A 562 32.01 -5.47 5.62
CA THR A 562 32.85 -5.13 4.45
C THR A 562 34.32 -5.07 4.83
N ALA A 563 35.21 -5.45 3.92
CA ALA A 563 36.64 -5.30 4.12
C ALA A 563 37.08 -3.85 3.90
N ALA A 564 38.27 -3.48 4.39
CA ALA A 564 38.85 -2.18 4.05
C ALA A 564 39.03 -2.07 2.53
N LEU A 565 38.81 -0.87 1.97
CA LEU A 565 38.91 -0.58 0.52
C LEU A 565 37.91 -1.35 -0.38
N SER A 566 36.95 -2.10 0.18
CA SER A 566 35.89 -2.72 -0.61
C SER A 566 34.98 -1.64 -1.24
N SER A 567 34.29 -1.98 -2.32
CA SER A 567 33.40 -1.03 -2.99
C SER A 567 32.09 -1.67 -3.45
N ILE A 568 31.03 -0.88 -3.47
CA ILE A 568 29.76 -1.25 -4.12
C ILE A 568 29.52 -0.25 -5.25
N SER A 569 29.45 -0.72 -6.49
CA SER A 569 29.20 0.11 -7.66
C SER A 569 27.82 -0.16 -8.25
N LEU A 570 27.16 0.92 -8.68
CA LEU A 570 25.87 0.88 -9.36
C LEU A 570 26.09 1.06 -10.86
N VAL A 571 25.55 0.16 -11.67
CA VAL A 571 25.63 0.24 -13.13
C VAL A 571 24.26 0.10 -13.77
N ASN A 572 24.15 0.54 -15.03
CA ASN A 572 22.97 0.37 -15.88
C ASN A 572 21.66 0.74 -15.16
N GLY A 573 21.60 1.95 -14.58
CA GLY A 573 20.39 2.47 -13.96
C GLY A 573 20.12 2.02 -12.52
N ALA A 574 20.96 1.19 -11.89
CA ALA A 574 20.81 0.95 -10.46
C ALA A 574 20.95 2.27 -9.67
N LEU A 575 20.10 2.48 -8.68
CA LEU A 575 20.08 3.70 -7.85
C LEU A 575 20.25 3.34 -6.37
N ALA A 576 21.04 4.13 -5.64
CA ALA A 576 21.32 3.92 -4.23
C ALA A 576 20.07 4.00 -3.35
N SER A 577 19.08 4.81 -3.74
CA SER A 577 17.78 4.92 -3.08
C SER A 577 16.91 3.65 -3.19
N ASN A 578 17.30 2.69 -4.04
CA ASN A 578 16.62 1.43 -4.25
C ASN A 578 17.41 0.21 -3.73
N VAL A 579 18.48 0.44 -2.97
CA VAL A 579 19.30 -0.63 -2.36
C VAL A 579 19.08 -0.64 -0.85
N PHE A 580 18.63 -1.77 -0.32
CA PHE A 580 18.28 -1.96 1.09
C PHE A 580 19.00 -3.17 1.68
N TRP A 581 19.61 -2.99 2.85
CA TRP A 581 20.31 -4.03 3.59
C TRP A 581 19.61 -4.27 4.92
N GLN A 582 18.73 -5.26 4.99
CA GLN A 582 18.10 -5.70 6.23
C GLN A 582 19.04 -6.65 6.96
N VAL A 583 19.55 -6.25 8.13
CA VAL A 583 20.59 -7.00 8.87
C VAL A 583 20.11 -7.32 10.28
N THR A 584 19.98 -8.60 10.61
CA THR A 584 19.56 -9.05 11.94
C THR A 584 20.71 -8.99 12.96
N GLY A 585 21.94 -9.31 12.54
CA GLY A 585 23.14 -9.17 13.35
C GLY A 585 23.74 -7.76 13.30
N ALA A 586 24.98 -7.64 13.79
CA ALA A 586 25.73 -6.39 13.66
C ALA A 586 26.16 -6.15 12.20
N ALA A 587 26.22 -4.89 11.79
CA ALA A 587 26.83 -4.49 10.54
C ALA A 587 28.16 -3.76 10.80
N SER A 588 29.20 -4.06 10.02
CA SER A 588 30.50 -3.42 10.16
C SER A 588 31.08 -3.06 8.79
N LEU A 589 31.35 -1.78 8.55
CA LEU A 589 31.94 -1.31 7.31
C LEU A 589 33.45 -1.11 7.50
N GLY A 590 34.26 -1.71 6.65
CA GLY A 590 35.72 -1.59 6.68
C GLY A 590 36.19 -0.18 6.31
N ALA A 591 37.31 0.24 6.88
CA ALA A 591 37.88 1.57 6.64
C ALA A 591 38.16 1.83 5.15
N ASN A 592 37.95 3.08 4.71
CA ASN A 592 38.11 3.52 3.31
C ASN A 592 37.26 2.72 2.31
N SER A 593 36.17 2.07 2.74
CA SER A 593 35.25 1.41 1.81
C SER A 593 34.27 2.43 1.20
N THR A 594 33.77 2.12 0.00
CA THR A 594 32.63 2.83 -0.58
C THR A 594 31.39 1.96 -0.48
N PHE A 595 30.38 2.44 0.26
CA PHE A 595 29.16 1.69 0.52
C PHE A 595 27.95 2.37 -0.13
N THR A 596 26.99 1.56 -0.58
CA THR A 596 25.78 2.08 -1.23
C THR A 596 24.54 1.40 -0.68
N GLY A 597 23.50 2.21 -0.41
CA GLY A 597 22.19 1.75 0.03
C GLY A 597 21.88 2.09 1.49
N THR A 598 20.65 1.78 1.90
CA THR A 598 20.15 2.00 3.25
C THR A 598 20.36 0.75 4.10
N ILE A 599 21.11 0.85 5.19
CA ILE A 599 21.25 -0.21 6.19
C ILE A 599 20.08 -0.11 7.17
N LEU A 600 19.30 -1.19 7.26
CA LEU A 600 18.21 -1.43 8.22
C LEU A 600 18.72 -2.48 9.23
N GLY A 601 19.48 -2.04 10.23
CA GLY A 601 20.11 -2.89 11.24
C GLY A 601 19.22 -3.12 12.45
N LEU A 602 19.05 -4.37 12.88
CA LEU A 602 18.41 -4.67 14.17
C LEU A 602 19.37 -4.44 15.34
N ALA A 603 20.67 -4.72 15.14
CA ALA A 603 21.73 -4.58 16.13
C ALA A 603 22.63 -3.36 15.83
N ALA A 604 23.82 -3.32 16.44
CA ALA A 604 24.77 -2.22 16.27
C ALA A 604 25.32 -2.13 14.84
N VAL A 605 25.60 -0.91 14.38
CA VAL A 605 26.26 -0.63 13.11
C VAL A 605 27.53 0.18 13.36
N SER A 606 28.67 -0.37 12.95
CA SER A 606 29.97 0.29 13.05
C SER A 606 30.49 0.66 11.67
N VAL A 607 30.65 1.95 11.42
CA VAL A 607 31.28 2.49 10.21
C VAL A 607 32.75 2.75 10.55
N GLY A 608 33.65 2.02 9.89
CA GLY A 608 35.09 2.19 10.04
C GLY A 608 35.59 3.45 9.36
N ALA A 609 36.83 3.86 9.66
CA ALA A 609 37.28 5.21 9.32
C ALA A 609 37.25 5.55 7.83
N HIS A 610 36.85 6.78 7.50
CA HIS A 610 36.86 7.35 6.14
C HIS A 610 36.01 6.58 5.14
N VAL A 611 34.87 6.00 5.57
CA VAL A 611 33.91 5.40 4.64
C VAL A 611 33.18 6.50 3.87
N ASP A 612 33.05 6.30 2.56
CA ASP A 612 32.16 7.09 1.71
C ASP A 612 30.88 6.29 1.47
N LEU A 613 29.78 6.75 2.06
CA LEU A 613 28.49 6.06 2.03
C LEU A 613 27.47 6.88 1.27
N LEU A 614 26.96 6.32 0.17
CA LEU A 614 25.79 6.85 -0.54
C LEU A 614 24.54 6.08 -0.10
N GLY A 615 23.84 6.59 0.91
CA GLY A 615 22.79 5.84 1.58
C GLY A 615 22.44 6.37 2.97
N ARG A 616 22.11 5.45 3.89
CA ARG A 616 21.72 5.73 5.29
C ARG A 616 22.19 4.63 6.21
N VAL A 617 22.45 4.97 7.48
CA VAL A 617 22.82 4.02 8.53
C VAL A 617 21.79 4.05 9.65
N LEU A 618 20.88 3.08 9.67
CA LEU A 618 19.73 3.06 10.58
C LEU A 618 19.77 1.79 11.45
N ALA A 619 19.81 1.96 12.78
CA ALA A 619 19.90 0.88 13.76
C ALA A 619 18.73 0.93 14.76
N ILE A 620 17.95 -0.15 14.87
CA ILE A 620 16.73 -0.22 15.69
C ILE A 620 17.08 -0.30 17.18
N ASN A 621 17.87 -1.29 17.60
CA ASN A 621 18.22 -1.47 19.02
C ASN A 621 19.68 -1.08 19.33
N GLY A 622 20.49 -0.92 18.29
CA GLY A 622 21.94 -0.80 18.40
C GLY A 622 22.45 0.62 18.52
N ALA A 623 23.73 0.73 18.86
CA ALA A 623 24.49 1.96 18.67
C ALA A 623 24.94 2.09 17.21
N VAL A 624 25.11 3.32 16.74
CA VAL A 624 25.82 3.63 15.50
C VAL A 624 27.14 4.33 15.83
N SER A 625 28.26 3.83 15.32
CA SER A 625 29.58 4.45 15.48
C SER A 625 30.17 4.89 14.14
N LEU A 626 30.73 6.09 14.07
CA LEU A 626 31.34 6.71 12.89
C LEU A 626 32.78 7.17 13.18
N ASP A 627 33.62 7.28 12.15
CA ASP A 627 34.98 7.80 12.22
C ASP A 627 35.43 8.54 10.95
N ALA A 628 35.34 9.88 10.93
CA ALA A 628 35.73 10.72 9.78
C ALA A 628 35.08 10.32 8.44
N ASP A 629 33.80 9.94 8.48
CA ASP A 629 33.04 9.40 7.35
C ASP A 629 32.33 10.48 6.53
N VAL A 630 31.99 10.17 5.28
CA VAL A 630 31.10 10.98 4.44
C VAL A 630 29.82 10.19 4.19
N ILE A 631 28.68 10.71 4.63
CA ILE A 631 27.37 10.09 4.39
C ILE A 631 26.49 11.03 3.58
N ASN A 632 26.27 10.66 2.33
CA ASN A 632 25.37 11.34 1.40
C ASN A 632 24.06 10.56 1.30
N THR A 633 22.93 11.22 1.58
CA THR A 633 21.61 10.60 1.50
C THR A 633 21.05 10.74 0.09
N PRO A 634 20.86 9.63 -0.67
CA PRO A 634 20.22 9.73 -1.97
C PRO A 634 18.78 10.24 -1.78
N PRO A 635 18.30 11.16 -2.65
CA PRO A 635 16.90 11.55 -2.66
C PRO A 635 16.04 10.30 -2.80
N MET A 636 15.00 10.19 -1.97
CA MET A 636 14.06 9.05 -2.03
C MET A 636 13.44 9.00 -3.44
N GLY A 637 13.33 7.79 -4.00
CA GLY A 637 12.81 7.52 -5.35
C GLY A 637 11.32 7.82 -5.58
N VAL A 638 10.75 8.81 -4.90
CA VAL A 638 9.45 9.39 -5.23
C VAL A 638 9.64 10.83 -5.69
N TRP A 639 9.97 10.95 -6.98
CA TRP A 639 10.06 12.22 -7.68
C TRP A 639 8.65 12.79 -7.91
N TYR A 640 8.13 13.58 -6.99
CA TYR A 640 6.88 14.33 -7.21
C TYR A 640 7.09 15.83 -7.07
N LEU A 641 6.40 16.54 -7.95
CA LEU A 641 6.08 17.96 -7.80
C LEU A 641 4.59 18.02 -7.48
N THR A 642 4.25 18.55 -6.31
CA THR A 642 2.86 18.62 -5.83
C THR A 642 2.52 20.02 -5.35
N ALA A 643 1.23 20.36 -5.41
CA ALA A 643 0.68 21.57 -4.82
C ALA A 643 -0.54 21.18 -3.97
N THR A 644 -0.52 21.53 -2.69
CA THR A 644 -1.67 21.45 -1.79
C THR A 644 -2.31 22.83 -1.71
N ILE A 645 -3.55 22.92 -2.20
CA ILE A 645 -4.32 24.16 -2.30
C ILE A 645 -5.57 24.09 -1.42
N ARG A 646 -6.14 25.25 -1.09
CA ARG A 646 -7.36 25.37 -0.29
C ARG A 646 -8.40 26.18 -1.04
N SER A 647 -9.67 25.80 -0.93
CA SER A 647 -10.79 26.59 -1.45
C SER A 647 -10.89 27.94 -0.72
N ALA A 648 -11.49 28.93 -1.38
CA ALA A 648 -11.66 30.28 -0.85
C ALA A 648 -13.13 30.69 -0.87
N ASP A 649 -13.72 30.87 0.31
CA ASP A 649 -15.07 31.43 0.46
C ASP A 649 -14.96 32.94 0.70
N LEU A 650 -15.28 33.72 -0.34
CA LEU A 650 -15.15 35.18 -0.30
C LEU A 650 -16.12 35.81 0.69
N SER A 651 -15.67 36.91 1.32
CA SER A 651 -16.47 37.69 2.26
C SER A 651 -17.79 38.15 1.63
N PRO A 652 -18.90 38.16 2.37
CA PRO A 652 -20.14 38.77 1.89
C PRO A 652 -19.95 40.27 1.65
N VAL A 653 -20.60 40.80 0.61
CA VAL A 653 -20.60 42.24 0.29
C VAL A 653 -22.01 42.74 0.02
N ILE A 654 -22.23 44.04 0.29
CA ILE A 654 -23.53 44.69 0.06
C ILE A 654 -23.51 45.36 -1.31
N LEU A 655 -24.33 44.86 -2.24
CA LEU A 655 -24.46 45.45 -3.57
C LEU A 655 -25.45 46.63 -3.51
N ASP A 656 -24.97 47.85 -3.32
CA ASP A 656 -25.81 49.06 -3.24
C ASP A 656 -26.16 49.71 -4.59
N GLY A 657 -25.53 49.25 -5.68
CA GLY A 657 -25.77 49.76 -7.02
C GLY A 657 -25.02 51.05 -7.36
N THR A 658 -24.25 51.60 -6.41
CA THR A 658 -23.64 52.94 -6.53
C THR A 658 -22.12 52.90 -6.57
N SER A 659 -21.50 51.85 -6.02
CA SER A 659 -20.05 51.70 -5.97
C SER A 659 -19.57 50.26 -6.27
N THR A 660 -18.32 50.14 -6.73
CA THR A 660 -17.69 48.82 -6.94
C THR A 660 -17.44 48.17 -5.58
N GLN A 661 -17.92 46.94 -5.41
CA GLN A 661 -17.72 46.16 -4.20
C GLN A 661 -16.56 45.18 -4.39
N ILE A 662 -15.83 44.86 -3.32
CA ILE A 662 -14.72 43.91 -3.35
C ILE A 662 -14.98 42.83 -2.31
N ALA A 663 -15.22 41.61 -2.77
CA ALA A 663 -15.28 40.44 -1.91
C ALA A 663 -13.87 39.83 -1.81
N THR A 664 -13.42 39.49 -0.60
CA THR A 664 -12.05 39.02 -0.36
C THR A 664 -11.99 37.81 0.57
N HIS A 665 -10.97 36.97 0.41
CA HIS A 665 -10.63 35.89 1.35
C HIS A 665 -9.14 35.59 1.28
N GLN A 666 -8.47 35.58 2.44
CA GLN A 666 -7.12 35.06 2.58
C GLN A 666 -7.20 33.60 3.02
N THR A 667 -6.60 32.71 2.25
CA THR A 667 -6.61 31.28 2.53
C THR A 667 -5.65 30.90 3.66
N SER A 668 -5.91 29.73 4.27
CA SER A 668 -4.91 29.01 5.06
C SER A 668 -3.72 28.58 4.18
N GLU A 669 -2.63 28.12 4.81
CA GLU A 669 -1.37 27.82 4.12
C GLU A 669 -1.54 26.89 2.91
N TRP A 670 -0.98 27.29 1.78
CA TRP A 670 -0.77 26.45 0.60
C TRP A 670 0.68 26.01 0.58
N VAL A 671 0.93 24.82 0.02
CA VAL A 671 2.26 24.22 -0.05
C VAL A 671 2.53 23.77 -1.48
N VAL A 672 3.65 24.20 -2.08
CA VAL A 672 4.23 23.55 -3.26
C VAL A 672 5.44 22.76 -2.81
N THR A 673 5.54 21.48 -3.18
CA THR A 673 6.69 20.63 -2.87
C THR A 673 7.32 20.16 -4.17
N ASP A 674 8.57 20.58 -4.44
CA ASP A 674 9.39 19.99 -5.50
C ASP A 674 10.42 19.04 -4.90
N ASN A 675 10.12 17.75 -5.01
CA ASN A 675 11.02 16.68 -4.58
C ASN A 675 11.53 15.87 -5.78
N ARG A 676 11.53 16.44 -7.00
CA ARG A 676 11.94 15.76 -8.25
C ARG A 676 13.44 15.63 -8.44
N GLY A 677 14.26 16.38 -7.70
CA GLY A 677 15.73 16.36 -7.77
C GLY A 677 16.35 16.68 -9.15
N THR A 678 15.53 17.00 -10.16
CA THR A 678 15.96 17.31 -11.53
C THR A 678 16.56 18.71 -11.66
N GLN A 679 16.38 19.56 -10.64
CA GLN A 679 16.65 20.99 -10.69
C GLN A 679 15.87 21.68 -11.83
N ALA A 680 14.86 21.05 -12.44
CA ALA A 680 14.07 21.71 -13.46
C ALA A 680 13.17 22.78 -12.83
N GLY A 681 12.93 23.89 -13.55
CA GLY A 681 11.94 24.86 -13.11
C GLY A 681 10.56 24.23 -12.96
N TRP A 682 9.75 24.74 -12.04
CA TRP A 682 8.33 24.37 -11.93
C TRP A 682 7.43 25.59 -12.03
N THR A 683 6.17 25.39 -12.39
CA THR A 683 5.16 26.46 -12.42
C THR A 683 3.82 25.95 -11.90
N LEU A 684 3.32 26.60 -10.84
CA LEU A 684 1.92 26.53 -10.43
C LEU A 684 1.13 27.55 -11.25
N SER A 685 0.45 27.07 -12.28
CA SER A 685 -0.44 27.86 -13.11
C SER A 685 -1.88 27.76 -12.64
N VAL A 686 -2.68 28.78 -12.95
CA VAL A 686 -4.09 28.83 -12.63
C VAL A 686 -4.91 29.39 -13.79
N SER A 687 -6.09 28.84 -13.98
CA SER A 687 -7.15 29.35 -14.86
C SER A 687 -8.47 29.37 -14.10
N ALA A 688 -9.44 30.18 -14.55
CA ALA A 688 -10.75 30.25 -13.93
C ALA A 688 -11.86 30.40 -14.96
N THR A 689 -13.05 29.91 -14.63
CA THR A 689 -14.26 30.22 -15.39
C THR A 689 -14.83 31.58 -14.96
N PRO A 690 -15.59 32.27 -15.83
CA PRO A 690 -16.37 33.44 -15.44
C PRO A 690 -17.19 33.16 -14.16
N PRO A 691 -17.13 34.00 -13.11
CA PRO A 691 -17.97 33.83 -11.92
C PRO A 691 -19.45 33.98 -12.29
N THR A 692 -20.25 32.97 -12.00
CA THR A 692 -21.69 32.96 -12.30
C THR A 692 -22.53 32.85 -11.05
N SER A 693 -23.58 33.65 -10.95
CA SER A 693 -24.65 33.49 -9.95
C SER A 693 -25.88 32.92 -10.65
N PRO A 694 -26.45 31.81 -10.15
CA PRO A 694 -27.72 31.27 -10.66
C PRO A 694 -28.86 32.30 -10.62
N ALA A 695 -29.91 32.03 -11.39
CA ALA A 695 -31.16 32.77 -11.33
C ALA A 695 -31.77 32.73 -9.91
N GLY A 696 -32.32 33.87 -9.47
CA GLY A 696 -33.00 34.03 -8.20
C GLY A 696 -34.51 33.75 -8.28
N THR A 697 -35.22 33.98 -7.18
CA THR A 697 -36.68 33.81 -7.11
C THR A 697 -37.45 34.91 -7.86
N VAL A 698 -36.87 36.10 -8.00
CA VAL A 698 -37.45 37.26 -8.70
C VAL A 698 -36.82 37.43 -10.08
N GLU A 699 -35.49 37.36 -10.16
CA GLU A 699 -34.74 37.48 -11.40
C GLU A 699 -34.43 36.12 -12.01
N LYS A 700 -35.02 35.83 -13.17
CA LYS A 700 -34.97 34.50 -13.81
C LYS A 700 -33.72 34.25 -14.66
N ASN A 701 -32.82 35.23 -14.78
CA ASN A 701 -31.63 35.13 -15.60
C ASN A 701 -30.40 34.81 -14.74
N THR A 702 -29.55 33.89 -15.20
CA THR A 702 -28.22 33.67 -14.63
C THR A 702 -27.35 34.88 -14.90
N ARG A 703 -26.54 35.28 -13.92
CA ARG A 703 -25.60 36.37 -14.06
C ARG A 703 -24.18 35.86 -14.17
N SER A 704 -23.38 36.54 -14.97
CA SER A 704 -21.98 36.21 -15.20
C SER A 704 -21.14 37.47 -15.09
N LEU A 705 -20.05 37.39 -14.34
CA LEU A 705 -19.00 38.38 -14.31
C LEU A 705 -17.89 37.95 -15.26
N ALA A 706 -17.24 38.90 -15.93
CA ALA A 706 -16.02 38.58 -16.66
C ALA A 706 -14.99 37.97 -15.70
N VAL A 707 -14.32 36.89 -16.11
CA VAL A 707 -13.26 36.24 -15.32
C VAL A 707 -12.18 37.24 -14.87
N GLY A 708 -11.95 38.29 -15.69
CA GLY A 708 -11.08 39.42 -15.39
C GLY A 708 -11.43 40.25 -14.15
N LYS A 709 -12.54 39.93 -13.47
CA LYS A 709 -12.95 40.52 -12.19
C LYS A 709 -12.46 39.75 -10.97
N LEU A 710 -12.03 38.51 -11.15
CA LEU A 710 -11.33 37.72 -10.14
C LEU A 710 -9.84 38.06 -10.21
N SER A 711 -9.20 38.24 -9.07
CA SER A 711 -7.75 38.35 -8.96
C SER A 711 -7.26 37.50 -7.80
N ILE A 712 -6.11 36.86 -7.98
CA ILE A 712 -5.47 36.01 -6.97
C ILE A 712 -4.10 36.61 -6.70
N ASP A 713 -3.87 36.99 -5.45
CA ASP A 713 -2.57 37.43 -4.97
C ASP A 713 -1.96 36.30 -4.13
N PRO A 714 -0.86 35.66 -4.56
CA PRO A 714 -0.27 34.54 -3.82
C PRO A 714 0.26 34.94 -2.43
N GLY A 715 0.51 36.24 -2.19
CA GLY A 715 1.17 36.70 -0.97
C GLY A 715 2.66 36.31 -0.93
N PRO A 716 3.34 36.52 0.22
CA PRO A 716 4.75 36.17 0.36
C PRO A 716 4.93 34.65 0.31
N VAL A 717 5.96 34.20 -0.40
CA VAL A 717 6.40 32.80 -0.42
C VAL A 717 7.51 32.62 0.62
N ALA A 718 7.39 31.58 1.45
CA ALA A 718 8.39 31.17 2.41
C ALA A 718 8.88 29.75 2.10
N ALA A 719 10.12 29.44 2.47
CA ALA A 719 10.61 28.06 2.46
C ALA A 719 10.16 27.35 3.75
N ARG A 720 9.66 26.12 3.63
CA ARG A 720 9.12 25.34 4.76
C ARG A 720 10.19 24.50 5.46
N ASP A 721 11.07 23.86 4.68
CA ASP A 721 11.99 22.83 5.19
C ASP A 721 13.47 23.24 5.17
N ARG A 722 13.79 24.42 4.62
CA ARG A 722 15.16 24.96 4.56
C ARG A 722 15.16 26.47 4.82
N PRO A 723 15.63 26.95 5.98
CA PRO A 723 15.67 28.38 6.25
C PRO A 723 16.67 29.07 5.29
N GLY A 724 16.18 29.87 4.33
CA GLY A 724 16.99 30.95 3.74
C GLY A 724 17.23 31.04 2.22
N SER A 725 16.54 30.31 1.32
CA SER A 725 16.62 30.67 -0.12
C SER A 725 15.29 30.56 -0.85
N ILE A 726 14.56 31.68 -0.86
CA ILE A 726 13.47 31.95 -1.82
C ILE A 726 14.00 32.62 -3.11
N ALA A 727 15.32 32.79 -3.23
CA ALA A 727 15.93 33.31 -4.46
C ALA A 727 15.50 32.42 -5.63
N GLY A 728 15.13 32.99 -6.78
CA GLY A 728 14.66 32.22 -7.94
C GLY A 728 13.25 31.61 -7.83
N ILE A 729 12.54 31.80 -6.70
CA ILE A 729 11.10 31.60 -6.61
C ILE A 729 10.40 32.91 -6.90
N HIS A 730 9.45 32.86 -7.82
CA HIS A 730 8.69 34.01 -8.30
C HIS A 730 7.21 33.80 -8.02
N ALA A 731 6.53 34.87 -7.63
CA ALA A 731 5.09 34.85 -7.39
C ALA A 731 4.50 36.16 -7.89
N ASN A 732 3.42 36.08 -8.67
CA ASN A 732 2.74 37.25 -9.21
C ASN A 732 1.28 37.24 -8.80
N LYS A 733 0.79 38.41 -8.40
CA LYS A 733 -0.65 38.67 -8.44
C LYS A 733 -1.12 38.60 -9.87
N ILE A 734 -2.18 37.85 -10.11
CA ILE A 734 -2.75 37.68 -11.43
C ILE A 734 -4.24 37.99 -11.44
N THR A 735 -4.76 38.16 -12.65
CA THR A 735 -6.18 38.20 -12.96
C THR A 735 -6.46 36.99 -13.85
N PRO A 736 -7.00 35.87 -13.30
CA PRO A 736 -7.16 34.64 -14.05
C PRO A 736 -7.97 34.80 -15.35
N SER A 737 -7.70 33.91 -16.30
CA SER A 737 -8.43 33.79 -17.56
C SER A 737 -8.88 32.35 -17.79
N GLY A 738 -9.51 32.08 -18.94
CA GLY A 738 -9.81 30.70 -19.36
C GLY A 738 -8.58 29.86 -19.72
N VAL A 739 -7.38 30.46 -19.76
CA VAL A 739 -6.10 29.81 -20.08
C VAL A 739 -5.18 29.84 -18.85
N PRO A 740 -4.37 28.79 -18.60
CA PRO A 740 -3.45 28.76 -17.46
C PRO A 740 -2.44 29.90 -17.48
N GLN A 741 -2.29 30.58 -16.34
CA GLN A 741 -1.33 31.66 -16.11
C GLN A 741 -0.51 31.36 -14.85
N ALA A 742 0.80 31.61 -14.90
CA ALA A 742 1.70 31.34 -13.77
C ALA A 742 1.33 32.19 -12.54
N LEU A 743 1.07 31.52 -11.42
CA LEU A 743 0.80 32.14 -10.11
C LEU A 743 2.07 32.17 -9.25
N VAL A 744 2.75 31.01 -9.14
CA VAL A 744 4.05 30.84 -8.47
C VAL A 744 4.92 29.92 -9.31
N TRP A 745 6.21 30.21 -9.49
CA TRP A 745 7.12 29.39 -10.30
C TRP A 745 8.58 29.51 -9.85
N SER A 746 9.44 28.60 -10.32
CA SER A 746 10.89 28.64 -10.09
C SER A 746 11.70 28.68 -11.39
N ASP A 747 12.88 29.29 -11.35
CA ASP A 747 13.85 29.37 -12.46
C ASP A 747 14.65 28.08 -12.77
N GLY A 748 14.59 27.06 -11.91
CA GLY A 748 15.24 25.75 -12.14
C GLY A 748 16.58 25.53 -11.43
N THR A 749 16.63 25.78 -10.13
CA THR A 749 17.72 25.29 -9.24
C THR A 749 17.18 24.92 -7.84
N HIS A 750 15.87 24.71 -7.73
CA HIS A 750 15.13 24.81 -6.47
C HIS A 750 14.38 23.51 -6.15
N THR A 751 14.70 22.90 -5.01
CA THR A 751 14.04 21.71 -4.45
C THR A 751 13.63 21.97 -3.01
N GLY A 752 12.50 21.43 -2.57
CA GLY A 752 11.95 21.58 -1.22
C GLY A 752 10.49 22.01 -1.21
N SER A 753 9.93 22.23 -0.01
CA SER A 753 8.58 22.78 0.14
C SER A 753 8.57 24.30 0.33
N TYR A 754 7.63 24.94 -0.35
CA TYR A 754 7.39 26.38 -0.35
C TYR A 754 5.96 26.66 0.06
N THR A 755 5.77 27.59 1.00
CA THR A 755 4.47 27.94 1.53
C THR A 755 4.07 29.37 1.22
N PHE A 756 2.78 29.59 1.04
CA PHE A 756 2.21 30.90 0.77
C PHE A 756 0.72 30.92 1.12
N ASN A 757 0.14 32.10 1.30
CA ASN A 757 -1.25 32.28 1.72
C ASN A 757 -1.99 33.18 0.71
N PRO A 758 -2.52 32.61 -0.38
CA PRO A 758 -3.20 33.41 -1.38
C PRO A 758 -4.40 34.18 -0.85
N THR A 759 -4.53 35.42 -1.31
CA THR A 759 -5.70 36.26 -1.12
C THR A 759 -6.45 36.39 -2.44
N PHE A 760 -7.73 36.03 -2.43
CA PHE A 760 -8.62 36.13 -3.57
C PHE A 760 -9.42 37.42 -3.49
N TYR A 761 -9.60 38.09 -4.62
CA TYR A 761 -10.39 39.31 -4.75
C TYR A 761 -11.39 39.16 -5.90
N LEU A 762 -12.67 39.42 -5.64
CA LEU A 762 -13.68 39.55 -6.68
C LEU A 762 -14.20 40.99 -6.69
N SER A 763 -13.92 41.71 -7.78
CA SER A 763 -14.42 43.06 -8.01
C SER A 763 -15.80 43.02 -8.68
N ILE A 764 -16.83 43.48 -7.98
CA ILE A 764 -18.21 43.47 -8.43
C ILE A 764 -18.61 44.91 -8.83
N PRO A 765 -18.84 45.20 -10.13
CA PRO A 765 -19.16 46.55 -10.59
C PRO A 765 -20.48 47.12 -10.03
N PRO A 766 -20.64 48.46 -9.96
CA PRO A 766 -21.83 49.13 -9.42
C PRO A 766 -23.12 48.75 -10.14
N ASN A 767 -23.06 48.54 -11.47
CA ASN A 767 -24.22 48.16 -12.29
C ASN A 767 -24.60 46.67 -12.19
N THR A 768 -23.93 45.90 -11.33
CA THR A 768 -24.31 44.53 -11.01
C THR A 768 -25.45 44.60 -9.98
N PHE A 769 -26.70 44.61 -10.45
CA PHE A 769 -27.89 44.74 -9.60
C PHE A 769 -27.97 43.65 -8.52
N ARG A 770 -28.92 43.71 -7.57
CA ARG A 770 -29.15 42.65 -6.57
C ARG A 770 -29.94 41.50 -7.21
N SER A 771 -29.53 40.24 -7.09
CA SER A 771 -30.26 39.13 -7.75
C SER A 771 -31.58 38.79 -7.04
N ASN A 772 -31.74 39.18 -5.77
CA ASN A 772 -32.80 38.63 -4.90
C ASN A 772 -33.50 39.71 -4.05
N PHE A 773 -33.97 40.82 -4.62
CA PHE A 773 -34.71 41.83 -3.85
C PHE A 773 -36.18 41.92 -4.28
N SER A 774 -37.09 41.41 -3.45
CA SER A 774 -38.52 41.76 -3.50
C SER A 774 -39.03 42.44 -2.23
N GLY A 775 -38.15 42.83 -1.29
CA GLY A 775 -38.53 43.42 -0.01
C GLY A 775 -37.32 43.78 0.87
N THR A 776 -37.58 44.26 2.09
CA THR A 776 -36.65 44.87 3.07
C THR A 776 -35.23 44.28 3.07
N PRO A 777 -34.16 45.11 3.06
CA PRO A 777 -32.77 44.63 3.11
C PRO A 777 -32.52 43.65 4.27
N GLY A 778 -31.97 42.46 3.98
CA GLY A 778 -31.54 41.47 4.98
C GLY A 778 -32.40 40.21 5.13
N ALA A 779 -33.51 40.06 4.39
CA ALA A 779 -34.48 38.97 4.60
C ALA A 779 -34.58 37.90 3.48
N SER A 780 -33.74 37.96 2.42
CA SER A 780 -33.83 37.03 1.27
C SER A 780 -32.64 36.05 1.21
N PRO A 781 -32.83 34.80 0.75
CA PRO A 781 -31.74 33.85 0.51
C PRO A 781 -30.76 34.42 -0.52
N LEU A 782 -29.46 34.37 -0.24
CA LEU A 782 -28.41 34.87 -1.14
C LEU A 782 -27.88 33.72 -2.01
N THR A 783 -27.86 33.90 -3.32
CA THR A 783 -27.20 32.99 -4.27
C THR A 783 -25.78 33.51 -4.53
N PRO A 784 -24.72 32.77 -4.18
CA PRO A 784 -23.36 33.24 -4.37
C PRO A 784 -22.94 33.22 -5.85
N TYR A 785 -21.96 34.05 -6.19
CA TYR A 785 -21.18 33.83 -7.42
C TYR A 785 -20.25 32.63 -7.23
N VAL A 786 -20.28 31.71 -8.18
CA VAL A 786 -19.43 30.51 -8.20
C VAL A 786 -18.54 30.56 -9.44
N SER A 787 -17.25 30.27 -9.26
CA SER A 787 -16.27 30.11 -10.34
C SER A 787 -15.51 28.80 -10.10
N ILE A 788 -15.21 28.07 -11.17
CA ILE A 788 -14.30 26.93 -11.12
C ILE A 788 -12.90 27.48 -11.36
N VAL A 789 -12.02 27.32 -10.38
CA VAL A 789 -10.62 27.72 -10.49
C VAL A 789 -9.78 26.45 -10.57
N THR A 790 -9.05 26.28 -11.68
CA THR A 790 -8.22 25.11 -11.96
C THR A 790 -6.77 25.48 -11.74
N TYR A 791 -6.08 24.67 -10.95
CA TYR A 791 -4.64 24.80 -10.70
C TYR A 791 -3.90 23.66 -11.38
N THR A 792 -2.76 23.96 -12.01
CA THR A 792 -1.92 22.98 -12.67
C THR A 792 -0.49 23.22 -12.26
N ILE A 793 0.15 22.18 -11.73
CA ILE A 793 1.57 22.22 -11.35
C ILE A 793 2.36 21.41 -12.39
N ASN A 794 3.37 22.03 -13.01
CA ASN A 794 4.24 21.43 -14.03
C ASN A 794 5.71 21.57 -13.66
#